data_AF-A0A7Y3GLI3-F1
#
_entry.id   AF-A0A7Y3GLI3-F1
#
_cell.length_a   1.000
_cell.length_b   1.000
_cell.length_c   1.000
_cell.angle_alpha   90.00
_cell.angle_beta   90.00
_cell.angle_gamma   90.00
#
_symmetry.space_group_name_H-M   'P 1'
#
loop_
_entity.id
_entity.type
_entity.pdbx_description
1 polymer ?
#
loop_
_entity_poly.entity_id
_entity_poly.type
_entity_poly.pdbx_seq_one_letter_code
_entity_poly.pdbx_strand_id
1 'polypeptide(L)'
;VLDLPLNEADKLAKLIPNMAKLGRIFNMPENELRSKFRAEDLDKINQLLNISEGEDLEAETINQARVIEGSVRNTGIHACGVIITPDDITNFVPIATAKDSDLYVTQFDNAVVENAGLLKMDFLGLKTLTLIKDTCKILKAKDGIDLDPDHFPLDDEKTFELFQKGETVGIFQYESPGMQKHLKDLKPTVFDDLIAMNALYRPGPMEYIPSFIKRKHGHETIEYDLPEMEEYLKDTYGITVYQEQVMLLSQKLADFTKGEADVLRKAMGKKQKAVLDKMKPQFINQAVAKGLDETKLEKIWKDWEAFASYAFNKSHSTCYAWIAYQTAYLKAHYPAEYMAAVLSNNMNDIKQVTFFMEECKRMKLNVLGPDVNESYYKFSVNKDNAIRFGMGAIKGVGYGAVKTIVDQRKEEGLYKSIFDLAKRIDLRAANKKAFENLAYAGAFDCFANTHRAQYFHSTGDDMTFLEKTMRFASKFQENQNSAQVSLFGESSEVQIPEPEVPPCEEWGTMEKLAREKEVVGIYISGHPLDDFKIEMNTFCNANIGMFNELEPYVNRELSFGGVVTDVQHRISKQGKGWALFTVEDYVESYEFRIFGEEYLKFRHFLIRNNFVYVKVWVREGWENRETGKKGDPRLQYNSFQLLHDVMDNMAKKLSIQLDINKLDPENIQELKDLLKMHKGDHGLNITIYDHEEEIKLNMLSRRQKVRISQELLEELAAQQVRYKLN
;
A
#
# COMPACT_ATOMS: atom_id res chain seq x y z
N VAL A 1 -31.34 21.41 -1.81
CA VAL A 1 -32.69 20.96 -2.22
C VAL A 1 -33.60 20.99 -1.01
N LEU A 2 -33.31 20.22 0.05
CA LEU A 2 -33.95 20.39 1.36
C LEU A 2 -33.09 21.18 2.35
N ASP A 3 -31.86 21.53 1.96
CA ASP A 3 -30.91 22.34 2.72
C ASP A 3 -30.54 21.77 4.11
N LEU A 4 -30.65 20.44 4.25
CA LEU A 4 -30.07 19.69 5.35
C LEU A 4 -28.54 19.91 5.40
N PRO A 5 -27.96 20.25 6.56
CA PRO A 5 -26.51 20.41 6.71
C PRO A 5 -25.72 19.18 6.24
N LEU A 6 -24.59 19.39 5.57
CA LEU A 6 -23.74 18.32 5.02
C LEU A 6 -23.34 17.25 6.05
N ASN A 7 -23.08 17.66 7.29
CA ASN A 7 -22.71 16.73 8.37
C ASN A 7 -23.87 15.80 8.77
N GLU A 8 -25.10 16.30 8.75
CA GLU A 8 -26.31 15.52 9.06
C GLU A 8 -26.67 14.61 7.89
N ALA A 9 -26.56 15.11 6.66
CA ALA A 9 -26.74 14.31 5.45
C ALA A 9 -25.72 13.14 5.36
N ASP A 10 -24.44 13.39 5.68
CA ASP A 10 -23.41 12.34 5.72
C ASP A 10 -23.66 11.31 6.83
N LYS A 11 -24.17 11.77 7.98
CA LYS A 11 -24.60 10.87 9.08
C LYS A 11 -25.75 9.96 8.63
N LEU A 12 -26.79 10.50 7.99
CA LEU A 12 -27.91 9.70 7.47
C LEU A 12 -27.46 8.69 6.41
N ALA A 13 -26.57 9.10 5.50
CA ALA A 13 -26.03 8.21 4.47
C ALA A 13 -25.25 7.01 5.07
N LYS A 14 -24.51 7.24 6.15
CA LYS A 14 -23.75 6.19 6.87
C LYS A 14 -24.62 5.18 7.63
N LEU A 15 -25.90 5.48 7.86
CA LEU A 15 -26.86 4.54 8.45
C LEU A 15 -27.35 3.49 7.44
N ILE A 16 -27.19 3.73 6.14
CA ILE A 16 -27.60 2.77 5.11
C ILE A 16 -26.52 1.69 4.97
N PRO A 17 -26.83 0.40 5.21
CA PRO A 17 -25.85 -0.68 5.03
C PRO A 17 -25.41 -0.82 3.59
N ASN A 18 -24.15 -1.21 3.38
CA ASN A 18 -23.60 -1.42 2.05
C ASN A 18 -24.42 -2.47 1.27
N MET A 19 -24.82 -2.13 0.04
CA MET A 19 -25.69 -2.92 -0.86
C MET A 19 -27.17 -3.07 -0.47
N ALA A 20 -27.66 -2.38 0.56
CA ALA A 20 -29.09 -2.38 0.87
C ALA A 20 -29.82 -1.27 0.07
N LYS A 21 -30.99 -1.60 -0.50
CA LYS A 21 -31.90 -0.63 -1.14
C LYS A 21 -32.91 -0.13 -0.11
N LEU A 22 -33.20 1.16 -0.08
CA LEU A 22 -34.18 1.76 0.84
C LEU A 22 -35.54 1.09 0.67
N GLY A 23 -36.01 0.91 -0.57
CA GLY A 23 -37.26 0.22 -0.87
C GLY A 23 -37.32 -1.23 -0.39
N ARG A 24 -36.17 -1.91 -0.19
CA ARG A 24 -36.15 -3.25 0.43
C ARG A 24 -36.18 -3.17 1.96
N ILE A 25 -35.48 -2.20 2.56
CA ILE A 25 -35.45 -2.00 4.01
C ILE A 25 -36.85 -1.67 4.53
N PHE A 26 -37.54 -0.73 3.89
CA PHE A 26 -38.85 -0.25 4.33
C PHE A 26 -40.04 -1.17 3.99
N ASN A 27 -39.86 -2.13 3.09
CA ASN A 27 -40.93 -3.04 2.66
C ASN A 27 -40.77 -4.48 3.20
N MET A 28 -39.70 -4.78 3.95
CA MET A 28 -39.50 -6.10 4.55
C MET A 28 -39.98 -6.13 6.00
N PRO A 29 -40.70 -7.19 6.43
CA PRO A 29 -41.08 -7.36 7.83
C PRO A 29 -39.84 -7.56 8.70
N GLU A 30 -39.91 -7.10 9.96
CA GLU A 30 -38.79 -7.07 10.92
C GLU A 30 -38.11 -8.44 11.11
N ASN A 31 -38.89 -9.52 11.04
CA ASN A 31 -38.39 -10.91 11.14
C ASN A 31 -37.48 -11.30 9.97
N GLU A 32 -37.75 -10.81 8.75
CA GLU A 32 -36.89 -11.06 7.60
C GLU A 32 -35.62 -10.21 7.64
N LEU A 33 -35.72 -8.97 8.12
CA LEU A 33 -34.55 -8.10 8.30
C LEU A 33 -33.55 -8.74 9.27
N ARG A 34 -34.04 -9.27 10.40
CA ARG A 34 -33.21 -9.98 11.40
C ARG A 34 -32.46 -11.20 10.87
N SER A 35 -33.01 -11.86 9.84
CA SER A 35 -32.40 -13.04 9.22
C SER A 35 -31.35 -12.71 8.15
N LYS A 36 -31.46 -11.54 7.51
CA LYS A 36 -30.64 -11.15 6.34
C LYS A 36 -29.47 -10.23 6.69
N PHE A 37 -29.59 -9.45 7.76
CA PHE A 37 -28.60 -8.45 8.15
C PHE A 37 -27.90 -8.83 9.46
N ARG A 38 -26.65 -8.40 9.61
CA ARG A 38 -25.88 -8.60 10.85
C ARG A 38 -26.43 -7.70 11.96
N ALA A 39 -26.18 -8.04 13.22
CA ALA A 39 -26.68 -7.29 14.38
C ALA A 39 -26.31 -5.79 14.36
N GLU A 40 -25.11 -5.44 13.89
CA GLU A 40 -24.67 -4.04 13.76
C GLU A 40 -25.40 -3.28 12.64
N ASP A 41 -25.75 -3.95 11.54
CA ASP A 41 -26.49 -3.33 10.44
C ASP A 41 -27.98 -3.18 10.79
N LEU A 42 -28.51 -4.07 11.63
CA LEU A 42 -29.87 -3.98 12.15
C LEU A 42 -30.07 -2.77 13.05
N ASP A 43 -29.09 -2.42 13.90
CA ASP A 43 -29.19 -1.22 14.74
C ASP A 43 -29.28 0.05 13.90
N LYS A 44 -28.46 0.14 12.83
CA LYS A 44 -28.51 1.27 11.89
C LYS A 44 -29.82 1.33 11.12
N ILE A 45 -30.34 0.18 10.68
CA ILE A 45 -31.65 0.08 10.00
C ILE A 45 -32.75 0.55 10.94
N ASN A 46 -32.75 0.13 12.21
CA ASN A 46 -33.75 0.54 13.19
C ASN A 46 -33.67 2.04 13.49
N GLN A 47 -32.47 2.61 13.59
CA GLN A 47 -32.29 4.06 13.69
C GLN A 47 -32.87 4.78 12.47
N LEU A 48 -32.64 4.26 11.27
CA LEU A 48 -33.15 4.83 10.02
C LEU A 48 -34.68 4.75 9.91
N LEU A 49 -35.29 3.65 10.37
CA LEU A 49 -36.74 3.50 10.49
C LEU A 49 -37.33 4.52 11.47
N ASN A 50 -36.73 4.66 12.66
CA ASN A 50 -37.19 5.62 13.66
C ASN A 50 -37.09 7.08 13.15
N ILE A 51 -36.01 7.43 12.45
CA ILE A 51 -35.85 8.78 11.88
C ILE A 51 -36.91 9.02 10.80
N SER A 52 -37.27 8.00 10.01
CA SER A 52 -38.29 8.15 8.95
C SER A 52 -39.71 8.42 9.46
N GLU A 53 -40.00 8.01 10.71
CA GLU A 53 -41.30 8.21 11.38
C GLU A 53 -41.42 9.59 12.05
N GLY A 54 -40.33 10.37 12.11
CA GLY A 54 -40.33 11.74 12.64
C GLY A 54 -40.98 12.76 11.71
N GLU A 55 -41.12 14.00 12.21
CA GLU A 55 -41.60 15.16 11.43
C GLU A 55 -40.45 16.12 11.05
N ASP A 56 -39.22 15.78 11.42
CA ASP A 56 -38.05 16.62 11.20
C ASP A 56 -37.54 16.58 9.76
N LEU A 57 -36.68 17.53 9.41
CA LEU A 57 -36.11 17.69 8.06
C LEU A 57 -35.29 16.45 7.62
N GLU A 58 -34.74 15.70 8.59
CA GLU A 58 -34.11 14.40 8.37
C GLU A 58 -35.11 13.34 7.89
N ALA A 59 -36.30 13.29 8.50
CA ALA A 59 -37.38 12.37 8.14
C ALA A 59 -37.92 12.66 6.74
N GLU A 60 -38.17 13.94 6.44
CA GLU A 60 -38.58 14.39 5.11
C GLU A 60 -37.54 14.00 4.06
N THR A 61 -36.25 14.18 4.36
CA THR A 61 -35.14 13.82 3.46
C THR A 61 -35.13 12.32 3.14
N ILE A 62 -35.31 11.45 4.13
CA ILE A 62 -35.36 9.98 3.93
C ILE A 62 -36.59 9.57 3.12
N ASN A 63 -37.75 10.12 3.45
CA ASN A 63 -39.01 9.80 2.79
C ASN A 63 -39.00 10.26 1.32
N GLN A 64 -38.45 11.44 1.03
CA GLN A 64 -38.24 11.89 -0.35
C GLN A 64 -37.19 11.03 -1.08
N ALA A 65 -36.10 10.66 -0.41
CA ALA A 65 -35.09 9.76 -0.97
C ALA A 65 -35.68 8.40 -1.39
N ARG A 66 -36.64 7.87 -0.62
CA ARG A 66 -37.37 6.64 -0.95
C ARG A 66 -38.21 6.78 -2.22
N VAL A 67 -38.85 7.93 -2.44
CA VAL A 67 -39.69 8.18 -3.63
C VAL A 67 -38.82 8.28 -4.89
N ILE A 68 -37.67 8.92 -4.80
CA ILE A 68 -36.76 9.11 -5.94
C ILE A 68 -35.84 7.91 -6.19
N GLU A 69 -35.78 6.92 -5.30
CA GLU A 69 -34.95 5.74 -5.45
C GLU A 69 -35.29 4.97 -6.75
N GLY A 70 -34.28 4.74 -7.58
CA GLY A 70 -34.45 4.11 -8.90
C GLY A 70 -34.65 5.10 -10.05
N SER A 71 -34.75 6.39 -9.77
CA SER A 71 -34.75 7.43 -10.80
C SER A 71 -33.38 7.57 -11.46
N VAL A 72 -33.35 7.79 -12.77
CA VAL A 72 -32.12 8.02 -13.52
C VAL A 72 -31.64 9.46 -13.26
N ARG A 73 -30.43 9.60 -12.70
CA ARG A 73 -29.85 10.92 -12.39
C ARG A 73 -29.12 11.54 -13.58
N ASN A 74 -28.28 10.77 -14.25
CA ASN A 74 -27.44 11.18 -15.37
C ASN A 74 -27.22 10.00 -16.31
N THR A 75 -26.96 10.30 -17.57
CA THR A 75 -26.39 9.33 -18.52
C THR A 75 -24.89 9.22 -18.29
N GLY A 76 -24.38 7.98 -18.23
CA GLY A 76 -22.96 7.67 -18.12
C GLY A 76 -22.59 6.61 -19.14
N ILE A 77 -21.35 6.63 -19.62
CA ILE A 77 -20.86 5.63 -20.58
C ILE A 77 -20.51 4.36 -19.82
N HIS A 78 -20.95 3.20 -20.30
CA HIS A 78 -20.48 1.93 -19.77
C HIS A 78 -18.98 1.79 -20.06
N ALA A 79 -18.16 1.61 -19.02
CA ALA A 79 -16.71 1.71 -19.13
C ALA A 79 -16.06 0.70 -20.10
N CYS A 80 -16.77 -0.38 -20.45
CA CYS A 80 -16.21 -1.47 -21.25
C CYS A 80 -17.05 -1.85 -22.48
N GLY A 81 -18.31 -1.42 -22.55
CA GLY A 81 -19.28 -2.02 -23.47
C GLY A 81 -19.22 -1.39 -24.84
N VAL A 82 -18.87 -2.18 -25.86
CA VAL A 82 -18.85 -1.77 -27.26
C VAL A 82 -19.86 -2.62 -28.04
N ILE A 83 -20.69 -1.96 -28.83
CA ILE A 83 -21.71 -2.60 -29.65
C ILE A 83 -21.21 -2.66 -31.08
N ILE A 84 -21.33 -3.84 -31.70
CA ILE A 84 -20.94 -4.08 -33.09
C ILE A 84 -22.20 -4.46 -33.85
N THR A 85 -22.58 -3.63 -34.81
CA THR A 85 -23.72 -3.86 -35.70
C THR A 85 -23.25 -4.24 -37.10
N PRO A 86 -24.03 -5.04 -37.86
CA PRO A 86 -23.65 -5.44 -39.22
C PRO A 86 -23.78 -4.30 -40.25
N ASP A 87 -24.54 -3.26 -39.93
CA ASP A 87 -24.75 -2.05 -40.72
C ASP A 87 -24.71 -0.82 -39.78
N ASP A 88 -24.98 0.38 -40.29
CA ASP A 88 -25.02 1.63 -39.53
C ASP A 88 -25.83 1.47 -38.24
N ILE A 89 -25.21 1.81 -37.10
CA ILE A 89 -25.78 1.66 -35.76
C ILE A 89 -27.11 2.41 -35.61
N THR A 90 -27.30 3.51 -36.36
CA THR A 90 -28.54 4.31 -36.35
C THR A 90 -29.75 3.56 -36.89
N ASN A 91 -29.55 2.50 -37.68
CA ASN A 91 -30.62 1.62 -38.16
C ASN A 91 -31.15 0.68 -37.06
N PHE A 92 -30.39 0.47 -35.99
CA PHE A 92 -30.72 -0.51 -34.94
C PHE A 92 -31.03 0.15 -33.60
N VAL A 93 -30.27 1.18 -33.21
CA VAL A 93 -30.42 1.84 -31.90
C VAL A 93 -30.29 3.35 -32.00
N PRO A 94 -31.07 4.09 -31.19
CA PRO A 94 -30.85 5.53 -31.03
C PRO A 94 -29.49 5.78 -30.38
N ILE A 95 -28.71 6.69 -30.97
CA ILE A 95 -27.41 7.12 -30.47
C ILE A 95 -27.45 8.52 -29.87
N ALA A 96 -26.49 8.83 -29.02
CA ALA A 96 -26.20 10.15 -28.50
C ALA A 96 -24.69 10.37 -28.48
N THR A 97 -24.25 11.63 -28.45
CA THR A 97 -22.84 11.94 -28.17
C THR A 97 -22.65 12.03 -26.66
N ALA A 98 -21.56 11.46 -26.16
CA ALA A 98 -21.20 11.61 -24.76
C ALA A 98 -20.94 13.07 -24.38
N LYS A 99 -21.18 13.45 -23.12
CA LYS A 99 -21.01 14.84 -22.65
C LYS A 99 -19.56 15.33 -22.68
N ASP A 100 -18.62 14.43 -22.40
CA ASP A 100 -17.20 14.76 -22.18
C ASP A 100 -16.28 14.19 -23.28
N SER A 101 -16.83 13.66 -24.37
CA SER A 101 -16.04 13.09 -25.47
C SER A 101 -16.86 13.01 -26.76
N ASP A 102 -16.18 12.98 -27.91
CA ASP A 102 -16.80 12.82 -29.22
C ASP A 102 -17.27 11.36 -29.51
N LEU A 103 -17.40 10.53 -28.47
CA LEU A 103 -17.82 9.14 -28.60
C LEU A 103 -19.34 9.02 -28.78
N TYR A 104 -19.74 8.19 -29.75
CA TYR A 104 -21.12 7.77 -29.90
C TYR A 104 -21.49 6.73 -28.84
N VAL A 105 -22.60 6.94 -28.16
CA VAL A 105 -23.16 6.04 -27.14
C VAL A 105 -24.58 5.66 -27.49
N THR A 106 -24.95 4.41 -27.23
CA THR A 106 -26.35 3.97 -27.34
C THR A 106 -27.19 4.61 -26.23
N GLN A 107 -28.44 4.96 -26.53
CA GLN A 107 -29.40 5.38 -25.51
C GLN A 107 -30.06 4.21 -24.79
N PHE A 108 -29.90 2.98 -25.31
CA PHE A 108 -30.38 1.77 -24.65
C PHE A 108 -29.45 1.34 -23.52
N ASP A 109 -30.04 0.83 -22.45
CA ASP A 109 -29.28 0.19 -21.38
C ASP A 109 -28.74 -1.19 -21.81
N ASN A 110 -27.86 -1.75 -20.98
CA ASN A 110 -27.19 -3.01 -21.28
C ASN A 110 -28.17 -4.19 -21.48
N ALA A 111 -29.25 -4.25 -20.71
CA ALA A 111 -30.19 -5.36 -20.79
C ALA A 111 -31.04 -5.28 -22.06
N VAL A 112 -31.42 -4.07 -22.47
CA VAL A 112 -32.19 -3.83 -23.69
C VAL A 112 -31.36 -4.15 -24.92
N VAL A 113 -30.08 -3.78 -24.95
CA VAL A 113 -29.16 -4.08 -26.07
C VAL A 113 -29.01 -5.59 -26.30
N GLU A 114 -28.80 -6.36 -25.22
CA GLU A 114 -28.68 -7.82 -25.31
C GLU A 114 -29.99 -8.47 -25.76
N ASN A 115 -31.13 -8.02 -25.23
CA ASN A 115 -32.45 -8.52 -25.64
C ASN A 115 -32.83 -8.14 -27.08
N ALA A 116 -32.32 -7.01 -27.58
CA ALA A 116 -32.48 -6.60 -28.97
C ALA A 116 -31.65 -7.44 -29.95
N GLY A 117 -30.81 -8.36 -29.46
CA GLY A 117 -30.01 -9.27 -30.29
C GLY A 117 -28.75 -8.63 -30.86
N LEU A 118 -28.29 -7.52 -30.28
CA LEU A 118 -27.09 -6.82 -30.74
C LEU A 118 -25.83 -7.49 -30.19
N LEU A 119 -24.79 -7.58 -31.02
CA LEU A 119 -23.50 -8.10 -30.58
C LEU A 119 -22.82 -7.07 -29.68
N LYS A 120 -22.61 -7.47 -28.43
CA LYS A 120 -21.88 -6.70 -27.43
C LYS A 120 -20.53 -7.35 -27.16
N MET A 121 -19.48 -6.55 -27.16
CA MET A 121 -18.14 -6.93 -26.69
C MET A 121 -17.70 -6.01 -25.56
N ASP A 122 -17.17 -6.61 -24.49
CA ASP A 122 -16.64 -5.87 -23.35
C ASP A 122 -15.11 -5.74 -23.48
N PHE A 123 -14.62 -4.51 -23.63
CA PHE A 123 -13.20 -4.15 -23.64
C PHE A 123 -12.83 -3.55 -22.29
N LEU A 124 -12.25 -4.36 -21.41
CA LEU A 124 -11.88 -3.93 -20.06
C LEU A 124 -10.45 -3.37 -20.03
N GLY A 125 -10.30 -2.16 -19.48
CA GLY A 125 -9.00 -1.60 -19.15
C GLY A 125 -8.45 -2.17 -17.84
N LEU A 126 -7.59 -3.21 -17.93
CA LEU A 126 -6.96 -3.79 -16.74
C LEU A 126 -5.59 -3.17 -16.48
N LYS A 127 -5.45 -2.43 -15.35
CA LYS A 127 -4.18 -1.81 -14.94
C LYS A 127 -3.01 -2.80 -14.87
N THR A 128 -3.28 -4.04 -14.45
CA THR A 128 -2.26 -5.09 -14.32
C THR A 128 -1.55 -5.40 -15.63
N LEU A 129 -2.25 -5.38 -16.77
CA LEU A 129 -1.63 -5.62 -18.08
C LEU A 129 -0.69 -4.48 -18.47
N THR A 130 -1.06 -3.23 -18.14
CA THR A 130 -0.17 -2.07 -18.29
C THR A 130 1.09 -2.22 -17.43
N LEU A 131 0.93 -2.78 -16.23
CA LEU A 131 2.00 -3.06 -15.28
C LEU A 131 3.03 -4.06 -15.83
N ILE A 132 2.55 -5.20 -16.35
CA ILE A 132 3.38 -6.21 -17.02
C ILE A 132 4.12 -5.59 -18.22
N LYS A 133 3.39 -4.85 -19.07
CA LYS A 133 3.95 -4.20 -20.26
C LYS A 133 5.01 -3.15 -19.92
N ASP A 134 4.77 -2.32 -18.91
CA ASP A 134 5.72 -1.30 -18.49
C ASP A 134 6.96 -1.92 -17.84
N THR A 135 6.82 -3.02 -17.09
CA THR A 135 7.97 -3.78 -16.54
C THR A 135 8.85 -4.30 -17.68
N CYS A 136 8.27 -4.93 -18.69
CA CYS A 136 9.01 -5.44 -19.85
C CYS A 136 9.71 -4.31 -20.63
N LYS A 137 9.08 -3.13 -20.75
CA LYS A 137 9.72 -1.96 -21.37
C LYS A 137 10.92 -1.46 -20.59
N ILE A 138 10.85 -1.43 -19.25
CA ILE A 138 11.96 -1.01 -18.40
C ILE A 138 13.14 -1.99 -18.58
N LEU A 139 12.87 -3.30 -18.56
CA LEU A 139 13.89 -4.34 -18.79
C LEU A 139 14.53 -4.22 -20.16
N LYS A 140 13.74 -4.04 -21.21
CA LYS A 140 14.25 -3.86 -22.57
C LYS A 140 15.10 -2.60 -22.72
N ALA A 141 14.72 -1.50 -22.05
CA ALA A 141 15.46 -0.25 -22.11
C ALA A 141 16.78 -0.30 -21.33
N LYS A 142 16.84 -1.05 -20.23
CA LYS A 142 17.99 -1.13 -19.32
C LYS A 142 18.98 -2.22 -19.73
N ASP A 143 18.49 -3.46 -19.83
CA ASP A 143 19.32 -4.66 -19.99
C ASP A 143 19.21 -5.26 -21.40
N GLY A 144 18.36 -4.70 -22.27
CA GLY A 144 18.12 -5.23 -23.62
C GLY A 144 17.35 -6.56 -23.64
N ILE A 145 16.84 -7.01 -22.49
CA ILE A 145 16.10 -8.27 -22.36
C ILE A 145 14.67 -8.06 -22.87
N ASP A 146 14.29 -8.82 -23.90
CA ASP A 146 12.92 -8.86 -24.43
C ASP A 146 12.22 -10.10 -23.88
N LEU A 147 11.39 -9.92 -22.87
CA LEU A 147 10.58 -10.98 -22.28
C LEU A 147 9.22 -11.05 -22.97
N ASP A 148 8.76 -12.28 -23.22
CA ASP A 148 7.39 -12.54 -23.63
C ASP A 148 6.57 -13.04 -22.43
N PRO A 149 5.66 -12.22 -21.86
CA PRO A 149 4.86 -12.61 -20.71
C PRO A 149 3.97 -13.82 -20.95
N ASP A 150 3.57 -14.08 -22.20
CA ASP A 150 2.64 -15.16 -22.52
C ASP A 150 3.29 -16.56 -22.45
N HIS A 151 4.62 -16.61 -22.39
CA HIS A 151 5.40 -17.85 -22.40
C HIS A 151 6.23 -18.09 -21.13
N PHE A 152 5.86 -17.49 -20.00
CA PHE A 152 6.55 -17.76 -18.73
C PHE A 152 6.37 -19.22 -18.27
N PRO A 153 7.43 -19.85 -17.72
CA PRO A 153 7.36 -21.24 -17.24
C PRO A 153 6.43 -21.34 -16.02
N LEU A 154 5.61 -22.39 -15.94
CA LEU A 154 4.62 -22.60 -14.86
C LEU A 154 5.19 -23.31 -13.61
N ASP A 155 6.44 -23.75 -13.68
CA ASP A 155 7.16 -24.56 -12.69
C ASP A 155 8.32 -23.79 -12.02
N ASP A 156 8.34 -22.46 -12.13
CA ASP A 156 9.39 -21.64 -11.53
C ASP A 156 9.32 -21.59 -10.00
N GLU A 157 10.32 -22.18 -9.33
CA GLU A 157 10.39 -22.29 -7.88
C GLU A 157 10.41 -20.93 -7.17
N LYS A 158 11.16 -19.96 -7.69
CA LYS A 158 11.26 -18.61 -7.09
C LYS A 158 9.92 -17.89 -7.06
N THR A 159 9.11 -18.07 -8.10
CA THR A 159 7.75 -17.51 -8.18
C THR A 159 6.86 -18.13 -7.11
N PHE A 160 6.90 -19.46 -6.93
CA PHE A 160 6.12 -20.12 -5.87
C PHE A 160 6.61 -19.76 -4.47
N GLU A 161 7.92 -19.64 -4.24
CA GLU A 161 8.46 -19.21 -2.94
C GLU A 161 7.87 -17.88 -2.46
N LEU A 162 7.63 -16.95 -3.38
CA LEU A 162 7.03 -15.66 -3.06
C LEU A 162 5.60 -15.83 -2.52
N PHE A 163 4.79 -16.67 -3.17
CA PHE A 163 3.46 -17.02 -2.67
C PHE A 163 3.52 -17.78 -1.34
N GLN A 164 4.48 -18.70 -1.17
CA GLN A 164 4.67 -19.47 0.07
C GLN A 164 5.06 -18.59 1.25
N LYS A 165 5.86 -17.53 1.02
CA LYS A 165 6.21 -16.53 2.03
C LYS A 165 5.10 -15.51 2.27
N GLY A 166 4.06 -15.50 1.43
CA GLY A 166 2.97 -14.51 1.47
C GLY A 166 3.44 -13.10 1.13
N GLU A 167 4.51 -12.96 0.35
CA GLU A 167 5.10 -11.67 -0.06
C GLU A 167 4.36 -11.06 -1.28
N THR A 168 3.03 -11.20 -1.32
CA THR A 168 2.19 -10.94 -2.50
C THR A 168 1.69 -9.50 -2.64
N VAL A 169 2.30 -8.55 -1.91
CA VAL A 169 1.99 -7.12 -2.09
C VAL A 169 2.32 -6.70 -3.52
N GLY A 170 1.38 -6.08 -4.21
CA GLY A 170 1.50 -5.73 -5.62
C GLY A 170 1.33 -6.90 -6.59
N ILE A 171 0.83 -8.07 -6.15
CA ILE A 171 0.48 -9.20 -7.02
C ILE A 171 -1.03 -9.27 -7.18
N PHE A 172 -1.48 -9.19 -8.43
CA PHE A 172 -2.90 -9.12 -8.78
C PHE A 172 -3.74 -10.21 -8.10
N GLN A 173 -4.88 -9.83 -7.49
CA GLN A 173 -5.82 -10.69 -6.74
C GLN A 173 -5.31 -11.27 -5.40
N TYR A 174 -4.01 -11.31 -5.14
CA TYR A 174 -3.45 -11.98 -3.95
C TYR A 174 -2.92 -11.02 -2.87
N GLU A 175 -3.21 -9.72 -2.95
CA GLU A 175 -2.59 -8.70 -2.10
C GLU A 175 -3.16 -8.63 -0.68
N SER A 176 -4.38 -9.14 -0.44
CA SER A 176 -5.06 -8.91 0.84
C SER A 176 -4.36 -9.65 2.00
N PRO A 177 -4.32 -9.07 3.22
CA PRO A 177 -3.65 -9.70 4.36
C PRO A 177 -4.21 -11.09 4.71
N GLY A 178 -5.53 -11.27 4.58
CA GLY A 178 -6.15 -12.58 4.82
C GLY A 178 -5.78 -13.60 3.73
N MET A 179 -5.66 -13.19 2.47
CA MET A 179 -5.17 -14.06 1.41
C MET A 179 -3.71 -14.46 1.66
N GLN A 180 -2.85 -13.50 2.01
CA GLN A 180 -1.44 -13.75 2.37
C GLN A 180 -1.31 -14.77 3.49
N LYS A 181 -2.15 -14.69 4.53
CA LYS A 181 -2.17 -15.66 5.63
C LYS A 181 -2.48 -17.07 5.11
N HIS A 182 -3.53 -17.24 4.33
CA HIS A 182 -3.88 -18.55 3.79
C HIS A 182 -2.83 -19.08 2.81
N LEU A 183 -2.17 -18.23 2.03
CA LEU A 183 -1.07 -18.64 1.15
C LEU A 183 0.14 -19.16 1.94
N LYS A 184 0.50 -18.52 3.06
CA LYS A 184 1.56 -18.99 3.98
C LYS A 184 1.26 -20.37 4.56
N ASP A 185 -0.01 -20.61 4.89
CA ASP A 185 -0.47 -21.91 5.41
C ASP A 185 -0.55 -22.97 4.29
N LEU A 186 -1.05 -22.58 3.10
CA LEU A 186 -1.20 -23.45 1.94
C LEU A 186 0.13 -23.88 1.32
N LYS A 187 1.13 -22.98 1.33
CA LYS A 187 2.43 -23.13 0.66
C LYS A 187 2.29 -23.66 -0.77
N PRO A 188 1.70 -22.90 -1.71
CA PRO A 188 1.44 -23.37 -3.07
C PRO A 188 2.71 -23.89 -3.76
N THR A 189 2.61 -25.05 -4.40
CA THR A 189 3.72 -25.72 -5.12
C THR A 189 3.42 -25.96 -6.59
N VAL A 190 2.15 -25.87 -6.98
CA VAL A 190 1.68 -26.06 -8.35
C VAL A 190 0.71 -24.95 -8.73
N PHE A 191 0.54 -24.70 -10.03
CA PHE A 191 -0.33 -23.63 -10.52
C PHE A 191 -1.81 -23.82 -10.11
N ASP A 192 -2.29 -25.07 -10.07
CA ASP A 192 -3.67 -25.39 -9.66
C ASP A 192 -4.00 -24.93 -8.23
N ASP A 193 -3.02 -24.90 -7.32
CA ASP A 193 -3.21 -24.38 -5.96
C ASP A 193 -3.63 -22.90 -5.98
N LEU A 194 -3.05 -22.11 -6.89
CA LEU A 194 -3.39 -20.69 -7.05
C LEU A 194 -4.82 -20.56 -7.59
N ILE A 195 -5.16 -21.33 -8.63
CA ILE A 195 -6.51 -21.34 -9.23
C ILE A 195 -7.56 -21.67 -8.16
N ALA A 196 -7.30 -22.66 -7.31
CA ALA A 196 -8.18 -23.06 -6.22
C ALA A 196 -8.27 -21.98 -5.14
N MET A 197 -7.15 -21.39 -4.74
CA MET A 197 -7.15 -20.35 -3.71
C MET A 197 -7.97 -19.12 -4.12
N ASN A 198 -7.85 -18.66 -5.37
CA ASN A 198 -8.65 -17.56 -5.91
C ASN A 198 -10.17 -17.86 -5.95
N ALA A 199 -10.52 -19.14 -6.16
CA ALA A 199 -11.90 -19.59 -6.12
C ALA A 199 -12.46 -19.65 -4.69
N LEU A 200 -11.66 -20.17 -3.75
CA LEU A 200 -12.07 -20.45 -2.38
C LEU A 200 -12.05 -19.22 -1.46
N TYR A 201 -11.20 -18.22 -1.73
CA TYR A 201 -11.06 -17.02 -0.88
C TYR A 201 -12.22 -16.03 -1.04
N ARG A 202 -13.43 -16.45 -0.64
CA ARG A 202 -14.67 -15.66 -0.74
C ARG A 202 -15.58 -15.97 0.44
N PRO A 203 -16.50 -15.05 0.82
CA PRO A 203 -17.50 -15.35 1.85
C PRO A 203 -18.35 -16.58 1.47
N GLY A 204 -18.37 -17.59 2.33
CA GLY A 204 -18.97 -18.90 2.06
C GLY A 204 -17.91 -20.00 1.91
N PRO A 205 -17.21 -20.12 0.75
CA PRO A 205 -16.25 -21.18 0.51
C PRO A 205 -14.96 -21.07 1.36
N MET A 206 -14.73 -19.93 2.02
CA MET A 206 -13.58 -19.71 2.90
C MET A 206 -13.49 -20.75 4.04
N GLU A 207 -14.62 -21.32 4.46
CA GLU A 207 -14.69 -22.38 5.48
C GLU A 207 -14.00 -23.69 5.04
N TYR A 208 -13.86 -23.92 3.74
CA TYR A 208 -13.22 -25.12 3.20
C TYR A 208 -11.70 -24.97 3.04
N ILE A 209 -11.15 -23.75 3.12
CA ILE A 209 -9.71 -23.50 2.99
C ILE A 209 -8.88 -24.28 4.03
N PRO A 210 -9.25 -24.31 5.33
CA PRO A 210 -8.50 -25.11 6.31
C PRO A 210 -8.42 -26.59 5.97
N SER A 211 -9.51 -27.19 5.50
CA SER A 211 -9.52 -28.60 5.06
C SER A 211 -8.73 -28.80 3.78
N PHE A 212 -8.83 -27.87 2.82
CA PHE A 212 -8.01 -27.89 1.60
C PHE A 212 -6.51 -27.92 1.94
N ILE A 213 -6.07 -27.07 2.87
CA ILE A 213 -4.68 -26.99 3.33
C ILE A 213 -4.26 -28.27 4.07
N LYS A 214 -5.08 -28.78 4.99
CA LYS A 214 -4.77 -30.00 5.74
C LYS A 214 -4.63 -31.22 4.83
N ARG A 215 -5.51 -31.36 3.84
CA ARG A 215 -5.47 -32.45 2.85
C ARG A 215 -4.23 -32.37 1.98
N LYS A 216 -3.86 -31.17 1.53
CA LYS A 216 -2.63 -30.96 0.77
C LYS A 216 -1.38 -31.40 1.55
N HIS A 217 -1.28 -31.04 2.82
CA HIS A 217 -0.14 -31.41 3.68
C HIS A 217 -0.20 -32.85 4.22
N GLY A 218 -1.24 -33.62 3.88
CA GLY A 218 -1.42 -35.00 4.35
C GLY A 218 -1.80 -35.11 5.83
N HIS A 219 -2.26 -34.03 6.47
CA HIS A 219 -2.77 -34.04 7.84
C HIS A 219 -4.24 -34.49 7.94
N GLU A 220 -4.96 -34.48 6.82
CA GLU A 220 -6.32 -34.99 6.67
C GLU A 220 -6.34 -35.95 5.47
N THR A 221 -7.00 -37.10 5.61
CA THR A 221 -7.13 -38.08 4.53
C THR A 221 -8.03 -37.53 3.41
N ILE A 222 -7.59 -37.70 2.16
CA ILE A 222 -8.41 -37.36 1.00
C ILE A 222 -9.38 -38.52 0.78
N GLU A 223 -10.63 -38.33 1.21
CA GLU A 223 -11.72 -39.28 0.99
C GLU A 223 -12.59 -38.81 -0.17
N TYR A 224 -12.84 -39.73 -1.11
CA TYR A 224 -13.81 -39.56 -2.19
C TYR A 224 -15.04 -40.42 -1.87
N ASP A 225 -16.24 -39.87 -2.02
CA ASP A 225 -17.47 -40.63 -1.78
C ASP A 225 -17.56 -41.84 -2.72
N LEU A 226 -17.20 -41.61 -3.98
CA LEU A 226 -17.12 -42.62 -5.03
C LEU A 226 -15.73 -42.58 -5.70
N PRO A 227 -15.11 -43.75 -6.01
CA PRO A 227 -13.82 -43.81 -6.69
C PRO A 227 -13.77 -43.02 -8.00
N GLU A 228 -14.89 -42.97 -8.74
CA GLU A 228 -15.01 -42.26 -10.01
C GLU A 228 -14.83 -40.73 -9.87
N MET A 229 -14.97 -40.18 -8.67
CA MET A 229 -14.81 -38.76 -8.41
C MET A 229 -13.33 -38.33 -8.34
N GLU A 230 -12.41 -39.27 -8.11
CA GLU A 230 -10.98 -38.99 -8.01
C GLU A 230 -10.45 -38.31 -9.28
N GLU A 231 -10.89 -38.74 -10.46
CA GLU A 231 -10.44 -38.23 -11.77
C GLU A 231 -10.58 -36.70 -11.89
N TYR A 232 -11.63 -36.10 -11.33
CA TYR A 232 -11.92 -34.66 -11.47
C TYR A 232 -11.71 -33.85 -10.19
N LEU A 233 -11.62 -34.51 -9.03
CA LEU A 233 -11.41 -33.86 -7.73
C LEU A 233 -9.98 -34.02 -7.19
N LYS A 234 -9.10 -34.76 -7.86
CA LYS A 234 -7.69 -34.90 -7.47
C LYS A 234 -6.98 -33.55 -7.38
N ASP A 235 -7.15 -32.69 -8.37
CA ASP A 235 -6.51 -31.36 -8.43
C ASP A 235 -7.00 -30.41 -7.33
N THR A 236 -8.11 -30.74 -6.65
CA THR A 236 -8.70 -29.96 -5.55
C THR A 236 -8.77 -30.75 -4.24
N TYR A 237 -7.95 -31.80 -4.10
CA TYR A 237 -7.84 -32.62 -2.90
C TYR A 237 -9.20 -33.14 -2.38
N GLY A 238 -10.09 -33.56 -3.30
CA GLY A 238 -11.40 -34.11 -2.98
C GLY A 238 -12.48 -33.08 -2.64
N ILE A 239 -12.19 -31.78 -2.74
CA ILE A 239 -13.18 -30.71 -2.48
C ILE A 239 -13.76 -30.25 -3.82
N THR A 240 -15.09 -30.12 -3.90
CA THR A 240 -15.74 -29.57 -5.10
C THR A 240 -15.63 -28.05 -5.08
N VAL A 241 -14.87 -27.47 -6.03
CA VAL A 241 -14.58 -26.02 -6.09
C VAL A 241 -15.14 -25.39 -7.36
N TYR A 242 -15.17 -26.13 -8.47
CA TYR A 242 -15.48 -25.58 -9.78
C TYR A 242 -16.82 -26.06 -10.36
N GLN A 243 -17.48 -25.17 -11.11
CA GLN A 243 -18.66 -25.50 -11.91
C GLN A 243 -18.38 -26.62 -12.91
N GLU A 244 -17.21 -26.58 -13.53
CA GLU A 244 -16.74 -27.56 -14.51
C GLU A 244 -16.55 -28.95 -13.88
N GLN A 245 -16.18 -29.04 -12.60
CA GLN A 245 -16.10 -30.33 -11.89
C GLN A 245 -17.48 -30.96 -11.77
N VAL A 246 -18.51 -30.19 -11.38
CA VAL A 246 -19.89 -30.71 -11.31
C VAL A 246 -20.41 -31.14 -12.68
N MET A 247 -20.07 -30.39 -13.73
CA MET A 247 -20.42 -30.77 -15.11
C MET A 247 -19.76 -32.08 -15.55
N LEU A 248 -18.48 -32.29 -15.23
CA LEU A 248 -17.75 -33.50 -15.59
C LEU A 248 -18.19 -34.70 -14.74
N LEU A 249 -18.43 -34.48 -13.45
CA LEU A 249 -18.93 -35.51 -12.54
C LEU A 249 -20.35 -35.95 -12.90
N SER A 250 -21.25 -35.03 -13.28
CA SER A 250 -22.60 -35.40 -13.75
C SER A 250 -22.57 -36.22 -15.04
N GLN A 251 -21.67 -35.90 -15.97
CA GLN A 251 -21.41 -36.73 -17.16
C GLN A 251 -20.88 -38.12 -16.77
N LYS A 252 -19.90 -38.20 -15.86
CA LYS A 252 -19.26 -39.46 -15.47
C LYS A 252 -20.17 -40.37 -14.67
N LEU A 253 -20.84 -39.84 -13.65
CA LEU A 253 -21.67 -40.59 -12.71
C LEU A 253 -23.03 -40.94 -13.29
N ALA A 254 -23.65 -40.05 -14.07
CA ALA A 254 -25.03 -40.20 -14.54
C ALA A 254 -25.20 -40.17 -16.07
N ASP A 255 -24.14 -40.14 -16.88
CA ASP A 255 -24.21 -40.04 -18.36
C ASP A 255 -25.03 -38.84 -18.87
N PHE A 256 -25.07 -37.75 -18.10
CA PHE A 256 -25.66 -36.51 -18.59
C PHE A 256 -24.98 -36.09 -19.89
N THR A 257 -25.74 -35.59 -20.86
CA THR A 257 -25.16 -34.96 -22.05
C THR A 257 -24.48 -33.65 -21.68
N LYS A 258 -23.56 -33.16 -22.52
CA LYS A 258 -22.92 -31.83 -22.33
C LYS A 258 -23.95 -30.70 -22.17
N GLY A 259 -25.09 -30.80 -22.85
CA GLY A 259 -26.20 -29.86 -22.74
C GLY A 259 -26.89 -29.93 -21.37
N GLU A 260 -27.23 -31.14 -20.91
CA GLU A 260 -27.86 -31.34 -19.60
C GLU A 260 -26.94 -30.90 -18.45
N ALA A 261 -25.64 -31.17 -18.55
CA ALA A 261 -24.65 -30.70 -17.58
C ALA A 261 -24.57 -29.15 -17.51
N ASP A 262 -24.66 -28.45 -18.63
CA ASP A 262 -24.72 -26.97 -18.63
C ASP A 262 -26.05 -26.45 -18.06
N VAL A 263 -27.16 -27.13 -18.31
CA VAL A 263 -28.46 -26.78 -17.69
C VAL A 263 -28.38 -26.98 -16.17
N LEU A 264 -27.77 -28.06 -15.68
CA LEU A 264 -27.53 -28.29 -14.26
C LEU A 264 -26.69 -27.15 -13.65
N ARG A 265 -25.58 -26.78 -14.29
CA ARG A 265 -24.73 -25.66 -13.88
C ARG A 265 -25.51 -24.34 -13.80
N LYS A 266 -26.30 -24.02 -14.83
CA LYS A 266 -27.13 -22.80 -14.86
C LYS A 266 -28.19 -22.80 -13.76
N ALA A 267 -28.83 -23.95 -13.54
CA ALA A 267 -29.85 -24.11 -12.50
C ALA A 267 -29.25 -23.93 -11.10
N MET A 268 -28.07 -24.49 -10.84
CA MET A 268 -27.32 -24.30 -9.59
C MET A 268 -26.92 -22.83 -9.40
N GLY A 269 -26.28 -22.21 -10.39
CA GLY A 269 -25.82 -20.82 -10.29
C GLY A 269 -26.95 -19.80 -10.10
N LYS A 270 -28.12 -20.03 -10.70
CA LYS A 270 -29.32 -19.18 -10.55
C LYS A 270 -30.26 -19.62 -9.42
N LYS A 271 -29.90 -20.67 -8.66
CA LYS A 271 -30.73 -21.27 -7.59
C LYS A 271 -32.16 -21.60 -8.03
N GLN A 272 -32.31 -22.14 -9.24
CA GLN A 272 -33.61 -22.50 -9.82
C GLN A 272 -34.11 -23.84 -9.26
N LYS A 273 -34.73 -23.81 -8.08
CA LYS A 273 -35.25 -25.02 -7.40
C LYS A 273 -36.08 -25.92 -8.31
N ALA A 274 -37.03 -25.36 -9.06
CA ALA A 274 -37.90 -26.13 -9.95
C ALA A 274 -37.17 -26.93 -11.04
N VAL A 275 -35.97 -26.50 -11.45
CA VAL A 275 -35.14 -27.23 -12.44
C VAL A 275 -34.30 -28.29 -11.73
N LEU A 276 -33.73 -27.96 -10.57
CA LEU A 276 -32.96 -28.91 -9.75
C LEU A 276 -33.81 -30.09 -9.27
N ASP A 277 -35.06 -29.84 -8.85
CA ASP A 277 -36.01 -30.87 -8.41
C ASP A 277 -36.38 -31.84 -9.54
N LYS A 278 -36.32 -31.39 -10.81
CA LYS A 278 -36.53 -32.25 -11.98
C LYS A 278 -35.29 -33.07 -12.33
N MET A 279 -34.10 -32.51 -12.11
CA MET A 279 -32.84 -33.16 -12.47
C MET A 279 -32.36 -34.16 -11.42
N LYS A 280 -32.69 -33.97 -10.14
CA LYS A 280 -32.28 -34.86 -9.05
C LYS A 280 -32.71 -36.32 -9.28
N PRO A 281 -33.98 -36.63 -9.61
CA PRO A 281 -34.39 -38.01 -9.85
C PRO A 281 -33.71 -38.60 -11.09
N GLN A 282 -33.49 -37.79 -12.13
CA GLN A 282 -32.79 -38.20 -13.33
C GLN A 282 -31.35 -38.61 -13.03
N PHE A 283 -30.63 -37.79 -12.25
CA PHE A 283 -29.26 -38.06 -11.83
C PHE A 283 -29.15 -39.36 -11.02
N ILE A 284 -29.99 -39.53 -10.00
CA ILE A 284 -29.96 -40.73 -9.14
C ILE A 284 -30.29 -41.98 -9.95
N ASN A 285 -31.37 -41.98 -10.74
CA ASN A 285 -31.78 -43.15 -11.51
C ASN A 285 -30.73 -43.60 -12.53
N GLN A 286 -30.10 -42.65 -13.23
CA GLN A 286 -29.06 -42.96 -14.21
C GLN A 286 -27.77 -43.48 -13.55
N ALA A 287 -27.40 -42.91 -12.40
CA ALA A 287 -26.21 -43.35 -11.67
C ALA A 287 -26.42 -44.72 -10.97
N VAL A 288 -27.62 -45.00 -10.46
CA VAL A 288 -27.96 -46.33 -9.93
C VAL A 288 -27.98 -47.38 -11.05
N ALA A 289 -28.41 -47.03 -12.26
CA ALA A 289 -28.33 -47.93 -13.42
C ALA A 289 -26.88 -48.32 -13.79
N LYS A 290 -25.89 -47.52 -13.38
CA LYS A 290 -24.45 -47.83 -13.49
C LYS A 290 -23.89 -48.69 -12.34
N GLY A 291 -24.72 -49.03 -11.34
CA GLY A 291 -24.30 -49.83 -10.19
C GLY A 291 -23.67 -49.00 -9.06
N LEU A 292 -23.86 -47.68 -9.05
CA LEU A 292 -23.40 -46.81 -7.97
C LEU A 292 -24.38 -46.81 -6.80
N ASP A 293 -23.86 -46.65 -5.59
CA ASP A 293 -24.64 -46.69 -4.36
C ASP A 293 -25.54 -45.45 -4.22
N GLU A 294 -26.85 -45.67 -4.05
CA GLU A 294 -27.87 -44.62 -3.96
C GLU A 294 -27.64 -43.68 -2.77
N THR A 295 -27.22 -44.20 -1.60
CA THR A 295 -27.01 -43.36 -0.41
C THR A 295 -25.84 -42.40 -0.58
N LYS A 296 -24.79 -42.84 -1.26
CA LYS A 296 -23.65 -41.98 -1.63
C LYS A 296 -24.05 -40.93 -2.66
N LEU A 297 -24.88 -41.28 -3.64
CA LEU A 297 -25.38 -40.35 -4.65
C LEU A 297 -26.26 -39.25 -4.05
N GLU A 298 -27.11 -39.59 -3.07
CA GLU A 298 -27.90 -38.60 -2.34
C GLU A 298 -27.03 -37.61 -1.56
N LYS A 299 -25.97 -38.11 -0.91
CA LYS A 299 -24.98 -37.27 -0.23
C LYS A 299 -24.29 -36.32 -1.22
N ILE A 300 -23.78 -36.84 -2.34
CA ILE A 300 -23.11 -36.04 -3.39
C ILE A 300 -24.05 -34.94 -3.91
N TRP A 301 -25.32 -35.27 -4.17
CA TRP A 301 -26.28 -34.27 -4.64
C TRP A 301 -26.52 -33.17 -3.60
N LYS A 302 -26.63 -33.53 -2.31
CA LYS A 302 -26.76 -32.56 -1.22
C LYS A 302 -25.53 -31.65 -1.10
N ASP A 303 -24.34 -32.20 -1.28
CA ASP A 303 -23.10 -31.43 -1.29
C ASP A 303 -23.06 -30.47 -2.49
N TRP A 304 -23.57 -30.89 -3.66
CA TRP A 304 -23.71 -30.01 -4.83
C TRP A 304 -24.75 -28.90 -4.64
N GLU A 305 -25.86 -29.17 -3.93
CA GLU A 305 -26.84 -28.14 -3.56
C GLU A 305 -26.24 -27.08 -2.61
N ALA A 306 -25.43 -27.52 -1.64
CA ALA A 306 -24.68 -26.61 -0.78
C ALA A 306 -23.64 -25.81 -1.61
N PHE A 307 -22.90 -26.48 -2.48
CA PHE A 307 -21.91 -25.90 -3.40
C PHE A 307 -22.50 -24.85 -4.34
N ALA A 308 -23.74 -25.02 -4.81
CA ALA A 308 -24.40 -24.08 -5.71
C ALA A 308 -24.44 -22.64 -5.16
N SER A 309 -24.36 -22.47 -3.84
CA SER A 309 -24.30 -21.16 -3.20
C SER A 309 -22.96 -20.42 -3.39
N TYR A 310 -21.88 -21.13 -3.68
CA TYR A 310 -20.52 -20.60 -3.82
C TYR A 310 -19.75 -21.11 -5.06
N ALA A 311 -20.45 -21.73 -6.01
CA ALA A 311 -19.86 -22.33 -7.20
C ALA A 311 -19.08 -21.33 -8.06
N PHE A 312 -17.82 -21.65 -8.39
CA PHE A 312 -16.96 -20.77 -9.17
C PHE A 312 -16.56 -21.36 -10.53
N ASN A 313 -16.31 -20.50 -11.52
CA ASN A 313 -15.94 -20.93 -12.86
C ASN A 313 -14.41 -21.11 -12.97
N LYS A 314 -13.96 -22.33 -13.31
CA LYS A 314 -12.52 -22.66 -13.40
C LYS A 314 -11.84 -21.84 -14.48
N SER A 315 -12.45 -21.67 -15.65
CA SER A 315 -11.81 -20.93 -16.76
C SER A 315 -11.50 -19.48 -16.39
N HIS A 316 -12.44 -18.80 -15.73
CA HIS A 316 -12.26 -17.44 -15.25
C HIS A 316 -11.20 -17.37 -14.14
N SER A 317 -11.23 -18.30 -13.17
CA SER A 317 -10.20 -18.38 -12.13
C SER A 317 -8.80 -18.56 -12.71
N THR A 318 -8.68 -19.42 -13.71
CA THR A 318 -7.42 -19.80 -14.37
C THR A 318 -6.79 -18.59 -15.07
N CYS A 319 -7.57 -17.85 -15.87
CA CYS A 319 -7.06 -16.66 -16.57
C CYS A 319 -6.56 -15.57 -15.60
N TYR A 320 -7.24 -15.39 -14.46
CA TYR A 320 -6.84 -14.40 -13.46
C TYR A 320 -5.63 -14.88 -12.65
N ALA A 321 -5.58 -16.18 -12.33
CA ALA A 321 -4.41 -16.80 -11.69
C ALA A 321 -3.18 -16.73 -12.60
N TRP A 322 -3.34 -16.83 -13.92
CA TRP A 322 -2.26 -16.67 -14.89
C TRP A 322 -1.66 -15.26 -14.84
N ILE A 323 -2.50 -14.23 -14.87
CA ILE A 323 -2.04 -12.83 -14.73
C ILE A 323 -1.33 -12.61 -13.38
N ALA A 324 -1.87 -13.20 -12.30
CA ALA A 324 -1.23 -13.15 -11.00
C ALA A 324 0.14 -13.86 -11.00
N TYR A 325 0.26 -15.01 -11.66
CA TYR A 325 1.52 -15.73 -11.82
C TYR A 325 2.53 -14.92 -12.63
N GLN A 326 2.11 -14.29 -13.74
CA GLN A 326 2.97 -13.40 -14.54
C GLN A 326 3.51 -12.23 -13.72
N THR A 327 2.66 -11.59 -12.91
CA THR A 327 3.10 -10.51 -12.02
C THR A 327 4.03 -11.00 -10.91
N ALA A 328 3.77 -12.17 -10.35
CA ALA A 328 4.64 -12.81 -9.36
C ALA A 328 6.02 -13.16 -9.94
N TYR A 329 6.05 -13.70 -11.16
CA TYR A 329 7.28 -14.04 -11.87
C TYR A 329 8.15 -12.79 -12.08
N LEU A 330 7.55 -11.71 -12.58
CA LEU A 330 8.25 -10.43 -12.73
C LEU A 330 8.75 -9.89 -11.38
N LYS A 331 7.95 -9.99 -10.31
CA LYS A 331 8.38 -9.56 -8.97
C LYS A 331 9.52 -10.42 -8.43
N ALA A 332 9.53 -11.73 -8.68
CA ALA A 332 10.52 -12.66 -8.16
C ALA A 332 11.88 -12.54 -8.87
N HIS A 333 11.88 -12.32 -10.20
CA HIS A 333 13.11 -12.25 -11.00
C HIS A 333 13.60 -10.83 -11.24
N TYR A 334 12.71 -9.85 -11.34
CA TYR A 334 13.00 -8.44 -11.65
C TYR A 334 12.29 -7.48 -10.68
N PRO A 335 12.58 -7.57 -9.37
CA PRO A 335 11.85 -6.86 -8.33
C PRO A 335 11.93 -5.34 -8.46
N ALA A 336 13.08 -4.78 -8.87
CA ALA A 336 13.26 -3.34 -9.00
C ALA A 336 12.40 -2.76 -10.13
N GLU A 337 12.42 -3.40 -11.30
CA GLU A 337 11.68 -2.99 -12.49
C GLU A 337 10.18 -3.18 -12.30
N TYR A 338 9.79 -4.30 -11.69
CA TYR A 338 8.39 -4.56 -11.37
C TYR A 338 7.84 -3.52 -10.38
N MET A 339 8.54 -3.28 -9.28
CA MET A 339 8.11 -2.29 -8.29
C MET A 339 8.12 -0.85 -8.85
N ALA A 340 9.06 -0.51 -9.73
CA ALA A 340 9.02 0.77 -10.45
C ALA A 340 7.77 0.90 -11.33
N ALA A 341 7.35 -0.17 -12.00
CA ALA A 341 6.10 -0.18 -12.77
C ALA A 341 4.84 -0.10 -11.86
N VAL A 342 4.86 -0.73 -10.68
CA VAL A 342 3.77 -0.65 -9.68
C VAL A 342 3.62 0.78 -9.18
N LEU A 343 4.72 1.41 -8.79
CA LEU A 343 4.75 2.81 -8.34
C LEU A 343 4.28 3.76 -9.46
N SER A 344 4.72 3.52 -10.69
CA SER A 344 4.31 4.33 -11.85
C SER A 344 2.81 4.26 -12.13
N ASN A 345 2.19 3.09 -12.04
CA ASN A 345 0.75 2.95 -12.31
C ASN A 345 -0.12 3.55 -11.20
N ASN A 346 0.44 3.74 -10.01
CA ASN A 346 -0.23 4.33 -8.86
C ASN A 346 0.25 5.75 -8.52
N MET A 347 1.05 6.39 -9.39
CA MET A 347 1.69 7.68 -9.12
C MET A 347 0.74 8.84 -8.76
N ASN A 348 -0.53 8.74 -9.14
CA ASN A 348 -1.56 9.76 -8.85
C ASN A 348 -2.21 9.60 -7.46
N ASP A 349 -2.00 8.45 -6.80
CA ASP A 349 -2.54 8.17 -5.46
C ASP A 349 -1.39 8.06 -4.46
N ILE A 350 -1.17 9.16 -3.72
CA ILE A 350 -0.10 9.27 -2.73
C ILE A 350 -0.16 8.14 -1.70
N LYS A 351 -1.37 7.72 -1.26
CA LYS A 351 -1.51 6.67 -0.24
C LYS A 351 -1.01 5.33 -0.74
N GLN A 352 -1.32 5.00 -2.00
CA GLN A 352 -0.84 3.78 -2.66
C GLN A 352 0.67 3.85 -2.89
N VAL A 353 1.20 5.00 -3.31
CA VAL A 353 2.65 5.19 -3.47
C VAL A 353 3.39 4.98 -2.15
N THR A 354 2.92 5.56 -1.03
CA THR A 354 3.50 5.34 0.30
C THR A 354 3.54 3.85 0.65
N PHE A 355 2.41 3.17 0.51
CA PHE A 355 2.27 1.74 0.81
C PHE A 355 3.25 0.87 -0.01
N PHE A 356 3.37 1.10 -1.32
CA PHE A 356 4.31 0.35 -2.15
C PHE A 356 5.77 0.71 -1.91
N MET A 357 6.07 1.93 -1.44
CA MET A 357 7.43 2.31 -1.06
C MET A 357 7.89 1.65 0.24
N GLU A 358 7.00 1.46 1.20
CA GLU A 358 7.27 0.64 2.39
C GLU A 358 7.59 -0.80 1.99
N GLU A 359 6.84 -1.37 1.04
CA GLU A 359 7.13 -2.69 0.48
C GLU A 359 8.52 -2.74 -0.20
N CYS A 360 8.89 -1.70 -0.96
CA CYS A 360 10.23 -1.60 -1.55
C CYS A 360 11.32 -1.62 -0.48
N LYS A 361 11.13 -0.86 0.62
CA LYS A 361 12.06 -0.86 1.77
C LYS A 361 12.15 -2.25 2.41
N ARG A 362 11.01 -2.94 2.60
CA ARG A 362 10.96 -4.32 3.13
C ARG A 362 11.73 -5.30 2.23
N MET A 363 11.61 -5.14 0.91
CA MET A 363 12.34 -5.91 -0.10
C MET A 363 13.81 -5.51 -0.22
N LYS A 364 14.29 -4.52 0.57
CA LYS A 364 15.64 -3.94 0.51
C LYS A 364 15.98 -3.32 -0.85
N LEU A 365 14.97 -2.79 -1.55
CA LEU A 365 15.14 -2.02 -2.77
C LEU A 365 15.35 -0.54 -2.40
N ASN A 366 16.46 0.02 -2.90
CA ASN A 366 16.75 1.43 -2.69
C ASN A 366 15.82 2.28 -3.57
N VAL A 367 15.01 3.13 -2.93
CA VAL A 367 14.19 4.12 -3.64
C VAL A 367 14.82 5.49 -3.40
N LEU A 368 15.38 6.06 -4.46
CA LEU A 368 16.06 7.34 -4.44
C LEU A 368 15.11 8.47 -4.83
N GLY A 369 15.42 9.68 -4.37
CA GLY A 369 14.71 10.90 -4.73
C GLY A 369 14.69 11.15 -6.24
N PRO A 370 13.79 12.05 -6.69
CA PRO A 370 13.79 12.49 -8.07
C PRO A 370 15.11 13.19 -8.39
N ASP A 371 15.53 13.10 -9.65
CA ASP A 371 16.77 13.71 -10.14
C ASP A 371 16.55 14.17 -11.59
N VAL A 372 16.84 15.42 -11.93
CA VAL A 372 16.65 15.92 -13.31
C VAL A 372 17.54 15.22 -14.34
N ASN A 373 18.66 14.64 -13.93
CA ASN A 373 19.63 13.94 -14.78
C ASN A 373 19.32 12.45 -14.94
N GLU A 374 18.63 11.83 -13.98
CA GLU A 374 18.30 10.39 -14.04
C GLU A 374 16.80 10.09 -14.17
N SER A 375 15.92 10.82 -13.49
CA SER A 375 14.49 10.51 -13.44
C SER A 375 13.78 10.72 -14.77
N TYR A 376 12.68 9.99 -14.97
CA TYR A 376 11.75 10.18 -16.08
C TYR A 376 10.39 10.66 -15.55
N TYR A 377 9.38 10.75 -16.43
CA TYR A 377 8.00 11.04 -16.01
C TYR A 377 7.46 9.95 -15.07
N LYS A 378 7.63 8.69 -15.46
CA LYS A 378 7.33 7.51 -14.65
C LYS A 378 8.54 7.15 -13.76
N PHE A 379 8.31 6.34 -12.74
CA PHE A 379 9.40 5.74 -11.96
C PHE A 379 10.25 4.87 -12.89
N SER A 380 11.54 4.84 -12.61
CA SER A 380 12.53 4.14 -13.44
C SER A 380 13.57 3.47 -12.57
N VAL A 381 14.35 2.56 -13.14
CA VAL A 381 15.45 1.89 -12.44
C VAL A 381 16.76 2.39 -13.01
N ASN A 382 17.69 2.80 -12.14
CA ASN A 382 19.01 3.24 -12.54
C ASN A 382 19.95 2.03 -12.80
N LYS A 383 21.21 2.30 -13.14
CA LYS A 383 22.21 1.24 -13.40
C LYS A 383 22.56 0.43 -12.16
N ASP A 384 22.39 1.00 -10.96
CA ASP A 384 22.70 0.37 -9.67
C ASP A 384 21.50 -0.40 -9.09
N ASN A 385 20.48 -0.72 -9.91
CA ASN A 385 19.23 -1.37 -9.49
C ASN A 385 18.41 -0.59 -8.44
N ALA A 386 18.64 0.71 -8.29
CA ALA A 386 17.85 1.58 -7.44
C ALA A 386 16.68 2.21 -8.24
N ILE A 387 15.53 2.29 -7.58
CA ILE A 387 14.33 2.91 -8.15
C ILE A 387 14.45 4.43 -8.01
N ARG A 388 14.40 5.15 -9.12
CA ARG A 388 14.35 6.61 -9.16
C ARG A 388 12.92 7.10 -9.18
N PHE A 389 12.62 8.05 -8.30
CA PHE A 389 11.30 8.65 -8.21
C PHE A 389 10.91 9.34 -9.53
N GLY A 390 9.70 9.07 -10.01
CA GLY A 390 9.18 9.69 -11.24
C GLY A 390 8.83 11.15 -11.02
N MET A 391 9.30 12.05 -11.88
CA MET A 391 9.01 13.48 -11.77
C MET A 391 7.50 13.80 -11.95
N GLY A 392 6.75 12.91 -12.61
CA GLY A 392 5.30 13.04 -12.76
C GLY A 392 4.50 12.80 -11.48
N ALA A 393 5.09 12.14 -10.48
CA ALA A 393 4.46 11.91 -9.18
C ALA A 393 4.59 13.12 -8.23
N ILE A 394 5.39 14.13 -8.59
CA ILE A 394 5.62 15.33 -7.80
C ILE A 394 4.40 16.26 -7.93
N LYS A 395 3.78 16.60 -6.81
CA LYS A 395 2.60 17.48 -6.79
C LYS A 395 2.92 18.80 -7.50
N GLY A 396 2.09 19.20 -8.47
CA GLY A 396 2.26 20.47 -9.19
C GLY A 396 3.26 20.45 -10.36
N VAL A 397 3.88 19.31 -10.66
CA VAL A 397 4.71 19.13 -11.87
C VAL A 397 3.87 18.45 -12.96
N GLY A 398 3.63 19.17 -14.07
CA GLY A 398 2.82 18.66 -15.19
C GLY A 398 3.61 17.78 -16.16
N TYR A 399 2.91 16.92 -16.92
CA TYR A 399 3.51 16.09 -17.97
C TYR A 399 4.33 16.90 -18.99
N GLY A 400 3.82 18.06 -19.40
CA GLY A 400 4.52 18.94 -20.35
C GLY A 400 5.88 19.40 -19.83
N ALA A 401 5.98 19.82 -18.56
CA ALA A 401 7.24 20.24 -17.95
C ALA A 401 8.27 19.12 -17.93
N VAL A 402 7.87 17.91 -17.49
CA VAL A 402 8.77 16.76 -17.43
C VAL A 402 9.21 16.30 -18.81
N LYS A 403 8.29 16.29 -19.78
CA LYS A 403 8.60 15.90 -21.15
C LYS A 403 9.71 16.78 -21.72
N THR A 404 9.60 18.10 -21.55
CA THR A 404 10.63 19.04 -22.02
C THR A 404 11.99 18.79 -21.37
N ILE A 405 12.04 18.52 -20.05
CA ILE A 405 13.29 18.17 -19.35
C ILE A 405 13.90 16.89 -19.95
N VAL A 406 13.10 15.84 -20.14
CA VAL A 406 13.59 14.55 -20.64
C VAL A 406 14.03 14.63 -22.11
N ASP A 407 13.29 15.34 -22.96
CA ASP A 407 13.59 15.48 -24.38
C ASP A 407 14.88 16.30 -24.60
N GLN A 408 15.03 17.43 -23.90
CA GLN A 408 16.25 18.25 -23.96
C GLN A 408 17.47 17.52 -23.41
N ARG A 409 17.30 16.71 -22.34
CA ARG A 409 18.36 15.86 -21.82
C ARG A 409 18.84 14.81 -22.83
N LYS A 410 17.95 14.29 -23.68
CA LYS A 410 18.31 13.33 -24.73
C LYS A 410 19.05 13.98 -25.90
N GLU A 411 18.68 15.21 -26.23
CA GLU A 411 19.28 15.96 -27.35
C GLU A 411 20.66 16.52 -26.99
N GLU A 412 20.80 17.13 -25.82
CA GLU A 412 22.00 17.90 -25.45
C GLU A 412 22.78 17.36 -24.24
N GLY A 413 22.39 16.21 -23.69
CA GLY A 413 23.07 15.54 -22.58
C GLY A 413 22.65 16.01 -21.19
N LEU A 414 23.48 15.68 -20.18
CA LEU A 414 23.19 15.95 -18.76
C LEU A 414 23.30 17.45 -18.42
N TYR A 415 22.44 17.90 -17.50
CA TYR A 415 22.46 19.26 -16.97
C TYR A 415 23.60 19.44 -15.97
N LYS A 416 24.35 20.54 -16.12
CA LYS A 416 25.48 20.87 -15.24
C LYS A 416 25.08 21.78 -14.07
N SER A 417 24.06 22.60 -14.25
CA SER A 417 23.58 23.57 -13.26
C SER A 417 22.10 23.87 -13.45
N ILE A 418 21.49 24.54 -12.47
CA ILE A 418 20.12 25.03 -12.59
C ILE A 418 19.96 26.07 -13.72
N PHE A 419 21.02 26.84 -14.03
CA PHE A 419 21.02 27.78 -15.14
C PHE A 419 21.01 27.07 -16.48
N ASP A 420 21.80 26.02 -16.61
CA ASP A 420 21.85 25.18 -17.80
C ASP A 420 20.49 24.52 -18.08
N LEU A 421 19.84 24.01 -17.03
CA LEU A 421 18.47 23.51 -17.10
C LEU A 421 17.50 24.62 -17.55
N ALA A 422 17.51 25.77 -16.88
CA ALA A 422 16.57 26.85 -17.15
C ALA A 422 16.71 27.43 -18.56
N LYS A 423 17.93 27.51 -19.11
CA LYS A 423 18.18 27.98 -20.50
C LYS A 423 17.56 27.04 -21.55
N ARG A 424 17.68 25.73 -21.34
CA ARG A 424 17.32 24.70 -22.34
C ARG A 424 15.83 24.34 -22.33
N ILE A 425 15.14 24.48 -21.20
CA ILE A 425 13.73 24.08 -21.09
C ILE A 425 12.75 25.19 -21.46
N ASP A 426 11.59 24.80 -22.00
CA ASP A 426 10.46 25.70 -22.24
C ASP A 426 9.81 26.13 -20.92
N LEU A 427 10.04 27.40 -20.55
CA LEU A 427 9.50 28.04 -19.35
C LEU A 427 7.98 28.22 -19.40
N ARG A 428 7.34 28.11 -20.57
CA ARG A 428 5.87 28.13 -20.68
C ARG A 428 5.26 26.82 -20.17
N ALA A 429 5.94 25.70 -20.42
CA ALA A 429 5.54 24.38 -19.94
C ALA A 429 5.94 24.15 -18.47
N ALA A 430 7.14 24.62 -18.08
CA ALA A 430 7.67 24.52 -16.72
C ALA A 430 7.49 25.85 -15.97
N ASN A 431 6.33 26.04 -15.34
CA ASN A 431 6.03 27.25 -14.58
C ASN A 431 6.83 27.34 -13.25
N LYS A 432 6.78 28.50 -12.60
CA LYS A 432 7.47 28.77 -11.32
C LYS A 432 7.17 27.69 -10.27
N LYS A 433 5.91 27.30 -10.14
CA LYS A 433 5.46 26.31 -9.16
C LYS A 433 6.06 24.93 -9.43
N ALA A 434 6.26 24.55 -10.69
CA ALA A 434 6.93 23.31 -11.05
C ALA A 434 8.39 23.31 -10.63
N PHE A 435 9.13 24.41 -10.84
CA PHE A 435 10.52 24.55 -10.38
C PHE A 435 10.63 24.53 -8.85
N GLU A 436 9.76 25.23 -8.14
CA GLU A 436 9.71 25.21 -6.67
C GLU A 436 9.47 23.79 -6.17
N ASN A 437 8.50 23.07 -6.75
CA ASN A 437 8.17 21.72 -6.34
C ASN A 437 9.27 20.70 -6.70
N LEU A 438 9.97 20.88 -7.82
CA LEU A 438 11.16 20.09 -8.17
C LEU A 438 12.29 20.32 -7.16
N ALA A 439 12.52 21.57 -6.75
CA ALA A 439 13.52 21.90 -5.73
C ALA A 439 13.15 21.32 -4.36
N TYR A 440 11.89 21.45 -3.91
CA TYR A 440 11.42 20.87 -2.65
C TYR A 440 11.54 19.35 -2.63
N ALA A 441 11.23 18.69 -3.75
CA ALA A 441 11.33 17.25 -3.89
C ALA A 441 12.78 16.72 -4.00
N GLY A 442 13.78 17.60 -4.15
CA GLY A 442 15.19 17.21 -4.27
C GLY A 442 15.67 16.90 -5.67
N ALA A 443 14.91 17.25 -6.71
CA ALA A 443 15.29 16.99 -8.11
C ALA A 443 16.60 17.68 -8.53
N PHE A 444 17.01 18.72 -7.79
CA PHE A 444 18.22 19.50 -8.03
C PHE A 444 19.38 19.14 -7.09
N ASP A 445 19.22 18.13 -6.22
CA ASP A 445 20.26 17.71 -5.26
C ASP A 445 21.49 17.09 -5.97
N CYS A 446 21.40 16.80 -7.28
CA CYS A 446 22.53 16.37 -8.10
C CYS A 446 23.60 17.45 -8.30
N PHE A 447 23.28 18.73 -8.07
CA PHE A 447 24.21 19.84 -8.25
C PHE A 447 25.02 20.08 -6.96
N ALA A 448 26.28 19.59 -6.94
CA ALA A 448 27.14 19.61 -5.76
C ALA A 448 27.42 21.00 -5.13
N ASN A 449 27.26 22.08 -5.90
CA ASN A 449 27.56 23.45 -5.44
C ASN A 449 26.33 24.18 -4.87
N THR A 450 25.18 23.52 -4.76
CA THR A 450 23.92 24.15 -4.32
C THR A 450 23.17 23.30 -3.33
N HIS A 451 22.49 23.92 -2.37
CA HIS A 451 21.61 23.24 -1.42
C HIS A 451 20.18 23.80 -1.50
N ARG A 452 19.18 22.99 -1.08
CA ARG A 452 17.75 23.30 -1.29
C ARG A 452 17.33 24.67 -0.76
N ALA A 453 17.89 25.13 0.37
CA ALA A 453 17.56 26.43 0.97
C ALA A 453 17.91 27.63 0.07
N GLN A 454 18.99 27.53 -0.70
CA GLN A 454 19.46 28.62 -1.58
C GLN A 454 18.43 28.95 -2.67
N TYR A 455 17.70 27.96 -3.15
CA TYR A 455 16.68 28.14 -4.18
C TYR A 455 15.53 29.05 -3.73
N PHE A 456 15.23 29.07 -2.43
CA PHE A 456 14.13 29.84 -1.85
C PHE A 456 14.60 31.06 -1.07
N HIS A 457 15.90 31.29 -0.97
CA HIS A 457 16.44 32.45 -0.27
C HIS A 457 16.21 33.74 -1.10
N SER A 458 15.73 34.79 -0.43
CA SER A 458 15.50 36.10 -1.02
C SER A 458 16.61 37.06 -0.62
N THR A 459 17.32 37.64 -1.61
CA THR A 459 18.44 38.57 -1.38
C THR A 459 17.94 40.02 -1.29
N GLY A 460 17.10 40.34 -0.32
CA GLY A 460 16.63 41.72 -0.03
C GLY A 460 15.64 42.35 -1.02
N ASP A 461 15.66 41.95 -2.29
CA ASP A 461 14.54 42.12 -3.22
C ASP A 461 13.50 41.02 -2.93
N ASP A 462 12.20 41.31 -2.99
CA ASP A 462 11.05 40.39 -2.74
C ASP A 462 11.02 39.12 -3.63
N MET A 463 12.11 38.80 -4.33
CA MET A 463 12.27 37.72 -5.27
C MET A 463 13.21 36.63 -4.78
N THR A 464 12.78 35.37 -4.93
CA THR A 464 13.61 34.20 -4.62
C THR A 464 14.69 33.97 -5.69
N PHE A 465 15.75 33.25 -5.34
CA PHE A 465 16.80 32.88 -6.29
C PHE A 465 16.27 32.09 -7.50
N LEU A 466 15.28 31.21 -7.31
CA LEU A 466 14.58 30.54 -8.41
C LEU A 466 13.93 31.52 -9.39
N GLU A 467 13.27 32.56 -8.90
CA GLU A 467 12.66 33.57 -9.77
C GLU A 467 13.70 34.38 -10.55
N LYS A 468 14.83 34.72 -9.91
CA LYS A 468 15.97 35.37 -10.60
C LYS A 468 16.49 34.48 -11.74
N THR A 469 16.61 33.18 -11.48
CA THR A 469 17.04 32.17 -12.47
C THR A 469 16.06 32.07 -13.65
N MET A 470 14.75 32.03 -13.37
CA MET A 470 13.73 31.98 -14.43
C MET A 470 13.70 33.28 -15.26
N ARG A 471 13.83 34.45 -14.63
CA ARG A 471 13.91 35.73 -15.37
C ARG A 471 15.14 35.80 -16.27
N PHE A 472 16.27 35.31 -15.78
CA PHE A 472 17.50 35.21 -16.56
C PHE A 472 17.30 34.30 -17.79
N ALA A 473 16.70 33.13 -17.61
CA ALA A 473 16.40 32.22 -18.71
C ALA A 473 15.39 32.80 -19.71
N SER A 474 14.33 33.49 -19.25
CA SER A 474 13.38 34.17 -20.13
C SER A 474 14.06 35.24 -20.98
N LYS A 475 14.94 36.06 -20.39
CA LYS A 475 15.73 37.05 -21.14
C LYS A 475 16.67 36.41 -22.15
N PHE A 476 17.27 35.27 -21.80
CA PHE A 476 18.13 34.52 -22.71
C PHE A 476 17.36 33.99 -23.92
N GLN A 477 16.17 33.42 -23.70
CA GLN A 477 15.29 32.93 -24.78
C GLN A 477 14.74 34.08 -25.65
N GLU A 478 14.37 35.21 -25.05
CA GLU A 478 13.96 36.42 -25.78
C GLU A 478 15.10 36.96 -26.66
N ASN A 479 16.34 36.97 -26.15
CA ASN A 479 17.51 37.39 -26.91
C ASN A 479 17.83 36.42 -28.06
N GLN A 480 17.73 35.10 -27.88
CA GLN A 480 17.90 34.15 -28.99
C GLN A 480 16.85 34.34 -30.09
N ASN A 481 15.57 34.44 -29.70
CA ASN A 481 14.48 34.66 -30.65
C ASN A 481 14.62 36.00 -31.40
N SER A 482 15.19 37.01 -30.73
CA SER A 482 15.45 38.34 -31.30
C SER A 482 16.72 38.36 -32.17
N ALA A 483 17.77 37.60 -31.81
CA ALA A 483 19.00 37.44 -32.59
C ALA A 483 18.74 36.73 -33.93
N GLN A 484 17.77 35.79 -33.98
CA GLN A 484 17.35 35.11 -35.21
C GLN A 484 16.65 36.04 -36.22
N VAL A 485 16.20 37.23 -35.78
CA VAL A 485 15.57 38.28 -36.62
C VAL A 485 16.61 39.29 -37.15
N SER A 486 17.83 39.32 -36.60
CA SER A 486 18.87 40.27 -37.02
C SER A 486 19.68 39.71 -38.19
N LEU A 487 19.24 39.98 -39.42
CA LEU A 487 19.87 39.49 -40.66
C LEU A 487 21.28 40.09 -40.95
N PHE A 488 21.81 40.98 -40.09
CA PHE A 488 23.06 41.74 -40.31
C PHE A 488 23.78 42.17 -39.02
N GLY A 489 24.05 41.27 -38.07
CA GLY A 489 24.78 41.66 -36.85
C GLY A 489 25.71 40.57 -36.34
N GLU A 490 27.01 40.84 -36.37
CA GLU A 490 28.06 40.05 -35.74
C GLU A 490 27.62 39.58 -34.35
N SER A 491 27.52 38.25 -34.17
CA SER A 491 27.12 37.64 -32.92
C SER A 491 28.28 37.67 -31.94
N SER A 492 28.53 38.80 -31.31
CA SER A 492 29.10 38.77 -29.96
C SER A 492 28.06 38.08 -29.08
N GLU A 493 28.32 36.84 -28.69
CA GLU A 493 27.60 36.15 -27.62
C GLU A 493 27.62 37.07 -26.39
N VAL A 494 26.54 37.84 -26.19
CA VAL A 494 26.37 38.57 -24.94
C VAL A 494 26.15 37.50 -23.87
N GLN A 495 27.23 37.09 -23.20
CA GLN A 495 27.15 36.27 -22.01
C GLN A 495 26.46 37.12 -20.94
N ILE A 496 25.13 37.01 -20.86
CA ILE A 496 24.38 37.52 -19.72
C ILE A 496 25.01 36.82 -18.50
N PRO A 497 25.55 37.55 -17.52
CA PRO A 497 26.21 36.93 -16.37
C PRO A 497 25.19 36.11 -15.59
N GLU A 498 25.58 34.88 -15.23
CA GLU A 498 24.75 34.01 -14.42
C GLU A 498 24.57 34.62 -13.02
N PRO A 499 23.35 34.60 -12.46
CA PRO A 499 23.13 35.00 -11.07
C PRO A 499 24.05 34.23 -10.11
N GLU A 500 24.69 34.92 -9.16
CA GLU A 500 25.45 34.24 -8.11
C GLU A 500 24.51 33.52 -7.14
N VAL A 501 24.88 32.31 -6.75
CA VAL A 501 24.13 31.52 -5.75
C VAL A 501 24.25 32.23 -4.40
N PRO A 502 23.13 32.57 -3.73
CA PRO A 502 23.19 33.27 -2.46
C PRO A 502 23.79 32.37 -1.37
N PRO A 503 24.70 32.87 -0.52
CA PRO A 503 25.11 32.15 0.67
C PRO A 503 23.95 32.17 1.69
N CYS A 504 23.43 31.01 2.05
CA CYS A 504 22.47 30.87 3.15
C CYS A 504 22.77 29.64 3.98
N GLU A 505 22.22 29.60 5.20
CA GLU A 505 22.26 28.40 6.04
C GLU A 505 21.35 27.31 5.46
N GLU A 506 21.75 26.05 5.63
CA GLU A 506 20.92 24.92 5.25
C GLU A 506 19.67 24.84 6.13
N TRP A 507 18.57 24.33 5.57
CA TRP A 507 17.40 24.02 6.39
C TRP A 507 17.73 22.89 7.37
N GLY A 508 17.21 23.00 8.59
CA GLY A 508 17.25 21.88 9.53
C GLY A 508 16.54 20.64 8.93
N THR A 509 17.00 19.44 9.31
CA THR A 509 16.51 18.14 8.79
C THR A 509 14.99 18.06 8.80
N MET A 510 14.35 18.46 9.89
CA MET A 510 12.89 18.43 10.05
C MET A 510 12.16 19.36 9.06
N GLU A 511 12.66 20.57 8.84
CA GLU A 511 12.05 21.52 7.91
C GLU A 511 12.22 21.05 6.47
N LYS A 512 13.41 20.55 6.11
CA LYS A 512 13.69 19.95 4.81
C LYS A 512 12.74 18.78 4.51
N LEU A 513 12.61 17.85 5.46
CA LEU A 513 11.75 16.67 5.34
C LEU A 513 10.26 17.05 5.31
N ALA A 514 9.82 18.04 6.09
CA ALA A 514 8.44 18.52 6.07
C ALA A 514 8.06 19.12 4.71
N ARG A 515 8.94 19.95 4.13
CA ARG A 515 8.76 20.53 2.79
C ARG A 515 8.79 19.47 1.69
N GLU A 516 9.67 18.47 1.81
CA GLU A 516 9.69 17.31 0.90
C GLU A 516 8.37 16.53 0.96
N LYS A 517 7.88 16.20 2.16
CA LYS A 517 6.62 15.47 2.37
C LYS A 517 5.40 16.23 1.84
N GLU A 518 5.42 17.56 1.84
CA GLU A 518 4.32 18.35 1.29
C GLU A 518 4.13 18.15 -0.23
N VAL A 519 5.23 17.99 -0.96
CA VAL A 519 5.24 17.90 -2.42
C VAL A 519 5.24 16.46 -2.91
N VAL A 520 6.00 15.59 -2.25
CA VAL A 520 6.17 14.18 -2.61
C VAL A 520 5.15 13.29 -1.90
N GLY A 521 4.66 13.72 -0.73
CA GLY A 521 3.72 12.97 0.11
C GLY A 521 4.38 12.11 1.19
N ILE A 522 5.70 11.91 1.12
CA ILE A 522 6.48 11.01 1.99
C ILE A 522 7.89 11.55 2.21
N TYR A 523 8.61 10.96 3.17
CA TYR A 523 10.03 11.22 3.39
C TYR A 523 10.89 10.27 2.55
N ILE A 524 11.64 10.81 1.58
CA ILE A 524 12.55 10.03 0.72
C ILE A 524 14.00 10.23 1.15
N SER A 525 14.39 11.48 1.43
CA SER A 525 15.78 11.85 1.71
C SER A 525 16.28 11.38 3.08
N GLY A 526 15.39 10.96 3.98
CA GLY A 526 15.68 10.44 5.30
C GLY A 526 14.40 10.20 6.09
N HIS A 527 14.50 9.78 7.35
CA HIS A 527 13.40 9.72 8.30
C HIS A 527 13.59 10.81 9.35
N PRO A 528 12.51 11.47 9.84
CA PRO A 528 12.63 12.45 10.94
C PRO A 528 13.27 11.89 12.23
N LEU A 529 13.31 10.56 12.37
CA LEU A 529 13.92 9.87 13.50
C LEU A 529 15.41 9.57 13.30
N ASP A 530 15.97 9.82 12.11
CA ASP A 530 17.39 9.51 11.80
C ASP A 530 18.34 10.20 12.79
N ASP A 531 18.01 11.43 13.19
CA ASP A 531 18.72 12.20 14.22
C ASP A 531 18.74 11.49 15.59
N PHE A 532 17.76 10.60 15.86
CA PHE A 532 17.60 9.87 17.12
C PHE A 532 17.84 8.35 17.01
N LYS A 533 18.53 7.91 15.93
CA LYS A 533 18.71 6.49 15.65
C LYS A 533 19.52 5.77 16.74
N ILE A 534 20.49 6.45 17.35
CA ILE A 534 21.35 5.89 18.40
C ILE A 534 20.53 5.66 19.68
N GLU A 535 19.71 6.64 20.04
CA GLU A 535 18.80 6.63 21.18
C GLU A 535 17.80 5.49 21.06
N MET A 536 17.18 5.36 19.88
CA MET A 536 16.22 4.31 19.60
C MET A 536 16.85 2.93 19.67
N ASN A 537 18.01 2.72 19.02
CA ASN A 537 18.69 1.42 19.04
C ASN A 537 19.20 1.01 20.43
N THR A 538 19.48 1.98 21.30
CA THR A 538 20.07 1.73 22.62
C THR A 538 19.00 1.56 23.71
N PHE A 539 17.96 2.41 23.71
CA PHE A 539 17.00 2.51 24.81
C PHE A 539 15.60 1.97 24.49
N CYS A 540 15.28 1.74 23.21
CA CYS A 540 14.04 1.07 22.81
C CYS A 540 14.26 -0.44 22.72
N ASN A 541 13.35 -1.22 23.29
CA ASN A 541 13.36 -2.68 23.21
C ASN A 541 12.27 -3.23 22.28
N ALA A 542 11.38 -2.35 21.78
CA ALA A 542 10.24 -2.70 20.95
C ALA A 542 10.09 -1.73 19.77
N ASN A 543 9.69 -2.30 18.63
CA ASN A 543 9.24 -1.53 17.46
C ASN A 543 7.72 -1.36 17.52
N ILE A 544 7.21 -0.36 16.82
CA ILE A 544 5.78 -0.05 16.81
C ILE A 544 4.94 -1.21 16.26
N GLY A 545 5.47 -1.99 15.31
CA GLY A 545 4.75 -3.15 14.78
C GLY A 545 4.52 -4.29 15.78
N MET A 546 5.26 -4.32 16.90
CA MET A 546 5.00 -5.28 17.98
C MET A 546 3.67 -5.00 18.71
N PHE A 547 3.11 -3.80 18.57
CA PHE A 547 1.82 -3.45 19.20
C PHE A 547 0.60 -3.97 18.43
N ASN A 548 0.78 -4.48 17.20
CA ASN A 548 -0.29 -5.15 16.45
C ASN A 548 -0.66 -6.53 17.04
N GLU A 549 0.31 -7.22 17.65
CA GLU A 549 0.14 -8.53 18.29
C GLU A 549 0.67 -8.48 19.73
N LEU A 550 -0.19 -8.18 20.70
CA LEU A 550 0.19 -7.94 22.09
C LEU A 550 0.28 -9.22 22.94
N GLU A 551 -0.30 -10.33 22.47
CA GLU A 551 -0.40 -11.61 23.17
C GLU A 551 0.96 -12.20 23.59
N PRO A 552 2.02 -12.16 22.76
CA PRO A 552 3.33 -12.68 23.14
C PRO A 552 4.03 -11.86 24.22
N TYR A 553 3.60 -10.61 24.43
CA TYR A 553 4.29 -9.61 25.24
C TYR A 553 3.58 -9.28 26.56
N VAL A 554 2.53 -10.03 26.90
CA VAL A 554 1.80 -9.88 28.15
C VAL A 554 2.73 -10.02 29.36
N ASN A 555 2.58 -9.11 30.35
CA ASN A 555 3.41 -8.97 31.55
C ASN A 555 4.88 -8.57 31.29
N ARG A 556 5.16 -7.92 30.15
CA ARG A 556 6.47 -7.32 29.85
C ARG A 556 6.37 -5.79 29.74
N GLU A 557 7.49 -5.12 30.04
CA GLU A 557 7.67 -3.70 29.76
C GLU A 557 8.29 -3.52 28.37
N LEU A 558 7.62 -2.71 27.54
CA LEU A 558 8.08 -2.33 26.22
C LEU A 558 8.42 -0.84 26.21
N SER A 559 9.56 -0.48 25.62
CA SER A 559 10.00 0.88 25.36
C SER A 559 10.10 1.09 23.86
N PHE A 560 9.44 2.13 23.36
CA PHE A 560 9.47 2.51 21.96
C PHE A 560 9.66 4.02 21.80
N GLY A 561 10.20 4.41 20.65
CA GLY A 561 10.41 5.79 20.26
C GLY A 561 9.76 6.04 18.90
N GLY A 562 9.23 7.25 18.69
CA GLY A 562 8.63 7.60 17.41
C GLY A 562 8.16 9.04 17.33
N VAL A 563 7.65 9.42 16.16
CA VAL A 563 7.09 10.74 15.91
C VAL A 563 5.57 10.70 16.04
N VAL A 564 5.01 11.66 16.77
CA VAL A 564 3.56 11.79 16.92
C VAL A 564 2.97 12.47 15.68
N THR A 565 2.17 11.75 14.89
CA THR A 565 1.66 12.23 13.59
C THR A 565 0.28 12.86 13.66
N ASP A 566 -0.60 12.28 14.48
CA ASP A 566 -1.96 12.76 14.73
C ASP A 566 -2.32 12.63 16.21
N VAL A 567 -3.10 13.58 16.73
CA VAL A 567 -3.57 13.61 18.11
C VAL A 567 -5.00 14.15 18.15
N GLN A 568 -5.90 13.38 18.74
CA GLN A 568 -7.29 13.76 18.96
C GLN A 568 -7.62 13.75 20.45
N HIS A 569 -7.78 14.94 21.02
CA HIS A 569 -8.23 15.11 22.40
C HIS A 569 -9.76 15.02 22.45
N ARG A 570 -10.30 14.10 23.26
CA ARG A 570 -11.73 13.87 23.43
C ARG A 570 -12.13 13.85 24.90
N ILE A 571 -13.41 14.02 25.16
CA ILE A 571 -14.00 13.96 26.51
C ILE A 571 -14.97 12.78 26.53
N SER A 572 -14.84 11.90 27.53
CA SER A 572 -15.75 10.77 27.73
C SER A 572 -17.12 11.25 28.24
N LYS A 573 -18.15 10.39 28.13
CA LYS A 573 -19.50 10.67 28.66
C LYS A 573 -19.51 11.00 30.17
N GLN A 574 -18.49 10.59 30.91
CA GLN A 574 -18.32 10.87 32.35
C GLN A 574 -17.49 12.15 32.63
N GLY A 575 -17.20 12.98 31.62
CA GLY A 575 -16.45 14.22 31.76
C GLY A 575 -14.92 14.05 31.89
N LYS A 576 -14.40 12.82 31.89
CA LYS A 576 -12.95 12.56 31.91
C LYS A 576 -12.35 12.71 30.51
N GLY A 577 -11.29 13.50 30.37
CA GLY A 577 -10.54 13.63 29.12
C GLY A 577 -9.74 12.38 28.78
N TRP A 578 -9.61 12.10 27.49
CA TRP A 578 -8.77 11.04 26.92
C TRP A 578 -8.22 11.50 25.57
N ALA A 579 -7.16 10.84 25.09
CA ALA A 579 -6.62 11.12 23.76
C ALA A 579 -6.40 9.85 22.96
N LEU A 580 -6.62 10.00 21.66
CA LEU A 580 -6.21 9.08 20.62
C LEU A 580 -4.99 9.70 19.95
N PHE A 581 -3.87 9.01 19.87
CA PHE A 581 -2.68 9.54 19.22
C PHE A 581 -2.00 8.46 18.39
N THR A 582 -1.50 8.86 17.23
CA THR A 582 -0.78 7.96 16.32
C THR A 582 0.70 8.25 16.43
N VAL A 583 1.50 7.20 16.65
CA VAL A 583 2.96 7.28 16.64
C VAL A 583 3.47 6.48 15.46
N GLU A 584 4.40 7.06 14.71
CA GLU A 584 5.08 6.47 13.57
C GLU A 584 6.55 6.23 13.92
N ASP A 585 7.07 5.02 13.66
CA ASP A 585 8.49 4.69 13.71
C ASP A 585 9.04 4.52 12.28
N TYR A 586 10.23 3.93 12.13
CA TYR A 586 10.84 3.68 10.82
C TYR A 586 10.09 2.65 9.96
N VAL A 587 9.23 1.85 10.56
CA VAL A 587 8.69 0.61 9.99
C VAL A 587 7.17 0.67 9.90
N GLU A 588 6.48 1.12 10.95
CA GLU A 588 5.02 1.12 11.06
C GLU A 588 4.46 2.30 11.88
N SER A 589 3.16 2.53 11.72
CA SER A 589 2.38 3.46 12.53
C SER A 589 1.32 2.73 13.35
N TYR A 590 1.16 3.08 14.63
CA TYR A 590 0.13 2.49 15.50
C TYR A 590 -0.69 3.56 16.22
N GLU A 591 -1.99 3.29 16.36
CA GLU A 591 -2.94 4.16 17.05
C GLU A 591 -3.03 3.78 18.54
N PHE A 592 -2.48 4.65 19.39
CA PHE A 592 -2.49 4.49 20.84
C PHE A 592 -3.66 5.25 21.48
N ARG A 593 -4.17 4.69 22.59
CA ARG A 593 -5.23 5.27 23.40
C ARG A 593 -4.75 5.51 24.81
N ILE A 594 -4.94 6.71 25.33
CA ILE A 594 -4.58 7.07 26.71
C ILE A 594 -5.77 7.70 27.43
N PHE A 595 -6.02 7.26 28.67
CA PHE A 595 -7.22 7.60 29.43
C PHE A 595 -6.90 8.13 30.83
N GLY A 596 -7.83 8.88 31.42
CA GLY A 596 -7.85 9.17 32.86
C GLY A 596 -6.65 10.01 33.34
N GLU A 597 -6.03 9.58 34.44
CA GLU A 597 -4.91 10.30 35.07
C GLU A 597 -3.64 10.29 34.22
N GLU A 598 -3.40 9.21 33.48
CA GLU A 598 -2.26 9.10 32.56
C GLU A 598 -2.35 10.16 31.46
N TYR A 599 -3.56 10.39 30.93
CA TYR A 599 -3.79 11.44 29.95
C TYR A 599 -3.50 12.84 30.51
N LEU A 600 -3.99 13.17 31.70
CA LEU A 600 -3.74 14.46 32.33
C LEU A 600 -2.24 14.71 32.57
N LYS A 601 -1.51 13.66 32.99
CA LYS A 601 -0.07 13.72 33.24
C LYS A 601 0.74 13.93 31.96
N PHE A 602 0.42 13.22 30.88
CA PHE A 602 1.25 13.18 29.67
C PHE A 602 0.74 14.04 28.51
N ARG A 603 -0.36 14.78 28.70
CA ARG A 603 -0.98 15.64 27.67
C ARG A 603 0.01 16.57 26.94
N HIS A 604 1.00 17.11 27.64
CA HIS A 604 1.97 18.06 27.09
C HIS A 604 3.00 17.42 26.13
N PHE A 605 3.18 16.10 26.18
CA PHE A 605 4.01 15.38 25.21
C PHE A 605 3.25 15.05 23.91
N LEU A 606 1.92 15.00 23.97
CA LEU A 606 1.02 14.65 22.86
C LEU A 606 0.77 15.85 21.94
N ILE A 607 1.84 16.34 21.31
CA ILE A 607 1.81 17.42 20.33
C ILE A 607 2.22 16.84 18.98
N ARG A 608 1.57 17.31 17.91
CA ARG A 608 1.89 16.89 16.54
C ARG A 608 3.35 17.22 16.19
N ASN A 609 4.01 16.30 15.51
CA ASN A 609 5.43 16.32 15.11
C ASN A 609 6.42 16.31 16.28
N ASN A 610 6.00 15.88 17.46
CA ASN A 610 6.88 15.76 18.61
C ASN A 610 7.52 14.35 18.65
N PHE A 611 8.78 14.29 19.05
CA PHE A 611 9.54 13.04 19.16
C PHE A 611 9.44 12.50 20.57
N VAL A 612 8.75 11.38 20.73
CA VAL A 612 8.43 10.82 22.04
C VAL A 612 9.12 9.48 22.24
N TYR A 613 9.60 9.28 23.45
CA TYR A 613 10.04 8.01 23.99
C TYR A 613 9.03 7.59 25.07
N VAL A 614 8.47 6.39 24.92
CA VAL A 614 7.37 5.91 25.75
C VAL A 614 7.72 4.53 26.32
N LYS A 615 7.54 4.38 27.63
CA LYS A 615 7.56 3.08 28.30
C LYS A 615 6.15 2.65 28.62
N VAL A 616 5.77 1.47 28.14
CA VAL A 616 4.46 0.88 28.33
C VAL A 616 4.57 -0.50 28.95
N TRP A 617 3.66 -0.80 29.86
CA TRP A 617 3.51 -2.11 30.46
C TRP A 617 2.30 -2.80 29.82
N VAL A 618 2.52 -3.96 29.22
CA VAL A 618 1.44 -4.77 28.64
C VAL A 618 0.80 -5.59 29.75
N ARG A 619 -0.42 -5.24 30.16
CA ARG A 619 -1.19 -5.99 31.16
C ARG A 619 -2.19 -6.91 30.47
N GLU A 620 -2.55 -7.97 31.18
CA GLU A 620 -3.70 -8.80 30.82
C GLU A 620 -4.98 -7.96 30.69
N GLY A 621 -5.79 -8.33 29.71
CA GLY A 621 -7.12 -7.77 29.52
C GLY A 621 -8.04 -8.07 30.70
N TRP A 622 -9.12 -7.31 30.80
CA TRP A 622 -10.09 -7.50 31.87
C TRP A 622 -10.78 -8.86 31.73
N GLU A 623 -10.89 -9.58 32.85
CA GLU A 623 -11.64 -10.83 32.90
C GLU A 623 -13.14 -10.52 32.96
N ASN A 624 -13.88 -11.04 31.98
CA ASN A 624 -15.32 -10.83 31.95
C ASN A 624 -16.00 -11.76 32.96
N ARG A 625 -16.56 -11.17 34.03
CA ARG A 625 -17.12 -11.89 35.20
C ARG A 625 -18.20 -12.92 34.88
N GLU A 626 -18.86 -12.83 33.74
CA GLU A 626 -19.93 -13.76 33.34
C GLU A 626 -19.47 -14.90 32.42
N THR A 627 -18.36 -14.74 31.70
CA THR A 627 -17.94 -15.71 30.65
C THR A 627 -16.56 -16.32 30.87
N GLY A 628 -15.77 -15.81 31.84
CA GLY A 628 -14.41 -16.28 32.12
C GLY A 628 -13.41 -16.06 30.97
N LYS A 629 -13.84 -15.44 29.86
CA LYS A 629 -12.97 -15.09 28.73
C LYS A 629 -12.17 -13.85 29.07
N LYS A 630 -10.85 -13.95 28.92
CA LYS A 630 -9.92 -12.82 29.01
C LYS A 630 -10.13 -11.92 27.79
N GLY A 631 -10.36 -10.62 28.01
CA GLY A 631 -10.37 -9.63 26.94
C GLY A 631 -8.97 -9.35 26.39
N ASP A 632 -8.88 -8.49 25.38
CA ASP A 632 -7.63 -8.13 24.73
C ASP A 632 -6.63 -7.47 25.70
N PRO A 633 -5.31 -7.69 25.54
CA PRO A 633 -4.28 -7.06 26.36
C PRO A 633 -4.39 -5.54 26.38
N ARG A 634 -4.11 -4.93 27.52
CA ARG A 634 -4.19 -3.47 27.71
C ARG A 634 -2.80 -2.86 27.93
N LEU A 635 -2.64 -1.63 27.44
CA LEU A 635 -1.41 -0.85 27.62
C LEU A 635 -1.57 0.08 28.83
N GLN A 636 -0.59 0.05 29.73
CA GLN A 636 -0.44 1.03 30.80
C GLN A 636 0.80 1.88 30.52
N TYR A 637 0.69 3.21 30.59
CA TYR A 637 1.81 4.10 30.26
C TYR A 637 2.61 4.48 31.51
N ASN A 638 3.85 4.02 31.60
CA ASN A 638 4.72 4.27 32.75
C ASN A 638 5.42 5.64 32.66
N SER A 639 5.97 5.97 31.50
CA SER A 639 6.70 7.22 31.29
C SER A 639 6.61 7.70 29.84
N PHE A 640 6.43 9.01 29.67
CA PHE A 640 6.69 9.74 28.42
C PHE A 640 7.88 10.67 28.65
N GLN A 641 8.80 10.69 27.69
CA GLN A 641 9.92 11.62 27.62
C GLN A 641 10.06 12.09 26.18
N LEU A 642 10.72 13.22 25.97
CA LEU A 642 11.09 13.66 24.62
C LEU A 642 12.39 12.98 24.23
N LEU A 643 12.51 12.54 22.97
CA LEU A 643 13.69 11.79 22.51
C LEU A 643 15.00 12.58 22.72
N HIS A 644 14.96 13.91 22.59
CA HIS A 644 16.11 14.78 22.87
C HIS A 644 16.61 14.71 24.32
N ASP A 645 15.71 14.43 25.27
CA ASP A 645 16.04 14.34 26.69
C ASP A 645 16.52 12.93 27.10
N VAL A 646 16.35 11.92 26.23
CA VAL A 646 16.60 10.52 26.59
C VAL A 646 18.08 10.25 26.81
N MET A 647 18.96 10.80 25.96
CA MET A 647 20.41 10.64 26.11
C MET A 647 20.89 11.18 27.45
N ASP A 648 20.56 12.42 27.76
CA ASP A 648 21.02 13.10 28.98
C ASP A 648 20.45 12.46 30.26
N ASN A 649 19.22 11.92 30.21
CA ASN A 649 18.56 11.35 31.38
C ASN A 649 18.84 9.85 31.59
N MET A 650 19.02 9.06 30.51
CA MET A 650 19.16 7.61 30.59
C MET A 650 20.60 7.11 30.45
N ALA A 651 21.46 7.80 29.70
CA ALA A 651 22.84 7.37 29.54
C ALA A 651 23.63 7.68 30.82
N LYS A 652 23.87 6.69 31.68
CA LYS A 652 24.61 6.89 32.94
C LYS A 652 26.11 6.68 32.75
N LYS A 653 26.48 5.77 31.84
CA LYS A 653 27.87 5.43 31.57
C LYS A 653 28.13 5.08 30.11
N LEU A 654 29.24 5.56 29.58
CA LEU A 654 29.81 5.15 28.30
C LEU A 654 30.80 4.02 28.55
N SER A 655 30.57 2.83 27.97
CA SER A 655 31.49 1.70 28.01
C SER A 655 32.15 1.52 26.65
N ILE A 656 33.45 1.81 26.54
CA ILE A 656 34.24 1.60 25.33
C ILE A 656 34.82 0.18 25.35
N GLN A 657 34.72 -0.54 24.23
CA GLN A 657 35.24 -1.89 24.07
C GLN A 657 36.43 -1.88 23.13
N LEU A 658 37.58 -2.33 23.62
CA LEU A 658 38.84 -2.37 22.87
C LEU A 658 39.36 -3.80 22.81
N ASP A 659 39.87 -4.18 21.65
CA ASP A 659 40.60 -5.44 21.44
C ASP A 659 42.06 -5.23 21.82
N ILE A 660 42.64 -6.17 22.58
CA ILE A 660 44.03 -6.09 23.03
C ILE A 660 45.03 -5.98 21.86
N ASN A 661 44.70 -6.59 20.72
CA ASN A 661 45.56 -6.60 19.53
C ASN A 661 45.55 -5.27 18.76
N LYS A 662 44.63 -4.36 19.09
CA LYS A 662 44.49 -3.03 18.46
C LYS A 662 44.93 -1.88 19.39
N LEU A 663 45.50 -2.20 20.55
CA LEU A 663 45.97 -1.23 21.53
C LEU A 663 47.37 -0.71 21.18
N ASP A 664 47.42 0.28 20.30
CA ASP A 664 48.64 1.03 20.01
C ASP A 664 48.73 2.32 20.84
N PRO A 665 49.94 2.79 21.20
CA PRO A 665 50.13 4.04 21.94
C PRO A 665 49.52 5.27 21.25
N GLU A 666 49.52 5.30 19.92
CA GLU A 666 48.95 6.37 19.10
C GLU A 666 47.41 6.37 19.19
N ASN A 667 46.76 5.21 18.97
CA ASN A 667 45.30 5.05 19.11
C ASN A 667 44.80 5.43 20.51
N ILE A 668 45.54 5.06 21.55
CA ILE A 668 45.21 5.43 22.94
C ILE A 668 45.31 6.94 23.14
N GLN A 669 46.28 7.59 22.51
CA GLN A 669 46.47 9.03 22.61
C GLN A 669 45.36 9.79 21.87
N GLU A 670 44.97 9.34 20.68
CA GLU A 670 43.82 9.86 19.94
C GLU A 670 42.50 9.72 20.72
N LEU A 671 42.20 8.52 21.23
CA LEU A 671 41.03 8.28 22.09
C LEU A 671 41.04 9.18 23.33
N LYS A 672 42.20 9.37 23.94
CA LYS A 672 42.33 10.23 25.13
C LYS A 672 42.11 11.70 24.80
N ASP A 673 42.54 12.17 23.64
CA ASP A 673 42.35 13.55 23.22
C ASP A 673 40.90 13.80 22.78
N LEU A 674 40.29 12.84 22.09
CA LEU A 674 38.84 12.81 21.79
C LEU A 674 38.00 12.93 23.08
N LEU A 675 38.26 12.07 24.07
CA LEU A 675 37.53 12.09 25.34
C LEU A 675 37.77 13.37 26.17
N LYS A 676 38.91 14.06 25.96
CA LYS A 676 39.15 15.37 26.59
C LYS A 676 38.40 16.51 25.91
N MET A 677 38.15 16.43 24.60
CA MET A 677 37.35 17.42 23.88
C MET A 677 35.88 17.38 24.37
N HIS A 678 35.37 16.18 24.65
CA HIS A 678 34.00 15.97 25.14
C HIS A 678 33.93 15.77 26.67
N LYS A 679 34.41 16.73 27.48
CA LYS A 679 34.27 16.67 28.95
C LYS A 679 32.80 16.83 29.39
N GLY A 680 32.37 16.01 30.34
CA GLY A 680 31.01 16.07 30.90
C GLY A 680 30.86 15.31 32.21
N ASP A 681 29.64 14.87 32.52
CA ASP A 681 29.30 14.32 33.85
C ASP A 681 29.12 12.79 33.91
N HIS A 682 29.12 12.10 32.77
CA HIS A 682 28.85 10.66 32.70
C HIS A 682 30.09 9.82 32.99
N GLY A 683 29.87 8.64 33.58
CA GLY A 683 30.97 7.72 33.92
C GLY A 683 31.55 7.04 32.68
N LEU A 684 32.88 6.95 32.60
CA LEU A 684 33.57 6.22 31.54
C LEU A 684 34.04 4.84 32.04
N ASN A 685 33.73 3.80 31.29
CA ASN A 685 34.20 2.44 31.51
C ASN A 685 34.93 1.96 30.25
N ILE A 686 36.08 1.31 30.41
CA ILE A 686 36.84 0.74 29.31
C ILE A 686 36.88 -0.76 29.53
N THR A 687 36.36 -1.53 28.59
CA THR A 687 36.42 -2.98 28.60
C THR A 687 37.42 -3.43 27.56
N ILE A 688 38.49 -4.08 28.00
CA ILE A 688 39.50 -4.68 27.13
C ILE A 688 39.17 -6.16 26.98
N TYR A 689 39.11 -6.62 25.74
CA TYR A 689 38.91 -8.01 25.37
C TYR A 689 40.20 -8.58 24.80
N ASP A 690 40.57 -9.75 25.30
CA ASP A 690 41.55 -10.61 24.67
C ASP A 690 40.80 -11.78 24.02
N HIS A 691 40.82 -11.84 22.69
CA HIS A 691 40.15 -12.89 21.93
C HIS A 691 40.91 -14.21 21.92
N GLU A 692 42.22 -14.22 22.18
CA GLU A 692 43.01 -15.45 22.21
C GLU A 692 42.86 -16.18 23.55
N GLU A 693 42.82 -15.44 24.65
CA GLU A 693 42.71 -15.99 26.02
C GLU A 693 41.27 -15.94 26.60
N GLU A 694 40.29 -15.44 25.83
CA GLU A 694 38.89 -15.21 26.25
C GLU A 694 38.74 -14.33 27.51
N ILE A 695 39.71 -13.45 27.78
CA ILE A 695 39.74 -12.60 28.98
C ILE A 695 38.98 -11.30 28.74
N LYS A 696 38.15 -10.91 29.70
CA LYS A 696 37.45 -9.63 29.74
C LYS A 696 37.87 -8.81 30.95
N LEU A 697 38.60 -7.71 30.71
CA LEU A 697 39.02 -6.78 31.76
C LEU A 697 38.14 -5.52 31.74
N ASN A 698 37.42 -5.25 32.83
CA ASN A 698 36.64 -4.02 32.97
C ASN A 698 37.40 -2.99 33.81
N MET A 699 37.68 -1.83 33.23
CA MET A 699 38.42 -0.73 33.84
C MET A 699 37.53 0.51 33.96
N LEU A 700 37.09 0.79 35.19
CA LEU A 700 36.27 1.97 35.47
C LEU A 700 37.14 3.20 35.67
N SER A 701 36.91 4.25 34.87
CA SER A 701 37.55 5.54 35.07
C SER A 701 36.89 6.29 36.24
N ARG A 702 37.66 6.55 37.29
CA ARG A 702 37.19 7.33 38.46
C ARG A 702 37.42 8.84 38.33
N ARG A 703 38.32 9.26 37.42
CA ARG A 703 38.79 10.65 37.31
C ARG A 703 38.29 11.37 36.05
N GLN A 704 38.06 10.62 34.97
CA GLN A 704 37.55 11.20 33.74
C GLN A 704 36.08 10.89 33.57
N LYS A 705 35.31 11.97 33.38
CA LYS A 705 33.90 11.94 33.03
C LYS A 705 33.73 12.60 31.67
N VAL A 706 32.74 12.12 30.92
CA VAL A 706 32.58 12.41 29.49
C VAL A 706 31.17 12.89 29.22
N ARG A 707 31.00 13.85 28.31
CA ARG A 707 29.68 14.23 27.78
C ARG A 707 29.38 13.28 26.63
N ILE A 708 28.30 12.53 26.74
CA ILE A 708 27.88 11.62 25.68
C ILE A 708 27.08 12.47 24.69
N SER A 709 27.74 13.01 23.67
CA SER A 709 27.10 13.70 22.55
C SER A 709 27.06 12.78 21.31
N GLN A 710 26.15 13.09 20.38
CA GLN A 710 26.07 12.39 19.10
C GLN A 710 27.40 12.47 18.33
N GLU A 711 28.01 13.66 18.28
CA GLU A 711 29.34 13.88 17.67
C GLU A 711 30.41 12.91 18.21
N LEU A 712 30.49 12.72 19.53
CA LEU A 712 31.44 11.80 20.14
C LEU A 712 31.20 10.35 19.71
N LEU A 713 29.94 9.94 19.59
CA LEU A 713 29.58 8.58 19.21
C LEU A 713 29.83 8.32 17.73
N GLU A 714 29.59 9.31 16.88
CA GLU A 714 29.89 9.26 15.44
C GLU A 714 31.40 9.20 15.20
N GLU A 715 32.20 10.00 15.92
CA GLU A 715 33.67 9.93 15.83
C GLU A 715 34.23 8.60 16.35
N LEU A 716 33.67 8.06 17.44
CA LEU A 716 34.03 6.71 17.92
C LEU A 716 33.68 5.63 16.89
N ALA A 717 32.52 5.75 16.22
CA ALA A 717 32.12 4.82 15.16
C ALA A 717 33.02 4.95 13.92
N ALA A 718 33.42 6.17 13.54
CA ALA A 718 34.35 6.43 12.43
C ALA A 718 35.74 5.82 12.69
N GLN A 719 36.20 5.86 13.94
CA GLN A 719 37.43 5.19 14.40
C GLN A 719 37.26 3.66 14.59
N GLN A 720 36.10 3.09 14.23
CA GLN A 720 35.75 1.67 14.40
C GLN A 720 35.85 1.17 15.85
N VAL A 721 35.72 2.06 16.83
CA VAL A 721 35.75 1.73 18.25
C VAL A 721 34.35 1.29 18.68
N ARG A 722 34.23 0.05 19.19
CA ARG A 722 32.94 -0.44 19.71
C ARG A 722 32.62 0.25 21.03
N TYR A 723 31.40 0.75 21.17
CA TYR A 723 30.94 1.35 22.41
C TYR A 723 29.56 0.81 22.83
N LYS A 724 29.27 0.92 24.13
CA LYS A 724 27.99 0.56 24.74
C LYS A 724 27.58 1.62 25.73
N LEU A 725 26.42 2.22 25.50
CA LEU A 725 25.73 3.09 26.44
C LEU A 725 24.97 2.22 27.46
N ASN A 726 24.99 2.60 28.74
CA ASN A 726 24.23 1.89 29.78
C ASN A 726 23.56 2.84 30.76
#